data_AF-A0A4Q3VI54-F1
#
_entry.id   AF-A0A4Q3VI54-F1
#
_cell.length_a   1.000
_cell.length_b   1.000
_cell.length_c   1.000
_cell.angle_alpha   90.00
_cell.angle_beta   90.00
_cell.angle_gamma   90.00
#
_symmetry.space_group_name_H-M   'P 1'
#
loop_
_entity.id
_entity.type
_entity.pdbx_description
1 polymer ?
#
loop_
_entity_poly.entity_id
_entity_poly.type
_entity_poly.pdbx_seq_one_letter_code
_entity_poly.pdbx_strand_id
1 'polypeptide(L)'
;MSYEATLHVSSDGPIQIALYGGPVPKRIEATLPLDDFRALVDRWHVLVSAHDDHGLAQESVRAFGSDFARSIFPSELREGLYRARHRCLQEGVRLRLRLVLSPSVDLLPFEAMHLGGDVGFFGLDAVLRPFRDFTAVPRPAEPETRLRVLLAYADPGTPRFPRLGWIGDEFQAIRTQLDGRHEVRIVNDAVPSVLEKAIREFRPHILHFSGHGEAKPTGHALILQGATPNSSLPLRGDDLGKWLAAAGTRLVVLSACDTYGIARELGVRGVPSVVAMQVPIRTSAPPALSRAFYAALVSGLPVDDAVSDARQVLRDRGGDWIAPTLYSAKPEPLARSLVSEPAVGAASRSRSAYRDRPIVGRSVERGRVRRALIDEGVRAVALTGTGGVGKSRLAREAASDLEANFPDGTFFIPCGEIADAEALAAIVRARVAPDSDAPPATFAYLQGKRVLLVLDGIDALVHAGVASFLERILEAADGTAIVSTSRLRPALPDVLEIPIRPLEECAELFHQTALAAQPYFDPTPEESEMVAEICRRVGGLPLAVVLAATRMRDMTVADLSEIVQEGSLRVLSGRREDEASEGLFQTIGSSVGRLNSEDARFLRNLAVFRSRFAVPDAAEISGLNRFDAIDALTRLRDHSLVEADLSGGQAKYSLLDPIREYLEETLPPGDEEGLRAQYAHAKLAADRAKKVRELVVARKWVESSDILWTHQADFRSAVAFADANELFPIVGSIADSLARTYFESGIWTELAALLGSARRAWKATDDRALASRLLGIQGALAALLDRRDECRELWHERARICADLGDSEGRADAYFDLAGSDFWNTSDEDVEVNLVKAEIASGESGKPELLASVYTFRATLAVRAKDKDKSLYWAEKAVSLSYAEGDSRQLFIDAYAAQAFSFAGDHVRGEAGFRNVLVGARRTESRLHIAIGLQGMATMYEAQGRVGLAARCLLAAAAYWRSIGSNRLGDVERESERLQELYPDAYKTAATSDTRLFGIADEIISGVC
;
A
#
# COMPACT_ATOMS: atom_id res chain seq x y z
N MET A 1 -2.55 3.87 31.32
CA MET A 1 -1.89 3.34 30.11
C MET A 1 -2.77 2.28 29.50
N SER A 2 -2.80 2.17 28.17
CA SER A 2 -3.62 1.19 27.45
C SER A 2 -2.88 0.68 26.23
N TYR A 3 -3.14 -0.58 25.87
CA TYR A 3 -2.89 -1.08 24.53
C TYR A 3 -4.12 -0.89 23.66
N GLU A 4 -3.93 -0.83 22.35
CA GLU A 4 -5.01 -0.75 21.36
C GLU A 4 -4.93 -1.96 20.42
N ALA A 5 -6.05 -2.67 20.27
CA ALA A 5 -6.25 -3.70 19.27
C ALA A 5 -7.43 -3.29 18.39
N THR A 6 -7.34 -3.59 17.10
CA THR A 6 -8.38 -3.26 16.13
C THR A 6 -9.11 -4.53 15.72
N LEU A 7 -10.44 -4.46 15.72
CA LEU A 7 -11.34 -5.48 15.19
C LEU A 7 -12.04 -4.91 13.95
N HIS A 8 -11.66 -5.40 12.77
CA HIS A 8 -12.38 -5.10 11.53
C HIS A 8 -13.51 -6.10 11.34
N VAL A 9 -14.69 -5.63 10.94
CA VAL A 9 -15.82 -6.49 10.55
C VAL A 9 -16.49 -5.87 9.32
N SER A 10 -16.26 -6.44 8.14
CA SER A 10 -16.87 -5.98 6.86
C SER A 10 -18.01 -6.90 6.41
N SER A 11 -18.97 -6.36 5.65
CA SER A 11 -20.12 -7.08 5.08
C SER A 11 -20.14 -7.11 3.54
N ASP A 12 -19.06 -6.72 2.87
CA ASP A 12 -18.96 -6.64 1.39
C ASP A 12 -18.60 -8.01 0.77
N GLY A 13 -19.30 -9.06 1.19
CA GLY A 13 -18.96 -10.46 0.96
C GLY A 13 -19.04 -11.27 2.25
N PRO A 14 -18.42 -12.47 2.34
CA PRO A 14 -18.40 -13.20 3.59
C PRO A 14 -17.62 -12.39 4.64
N ILE A 15 -18.14 -12.34 5.87
CA ILE A 15 -17.73 -11.36 6.89
C ILE A 15 -16.27 -11.58 7.24
N GLN A 16 -15.41 -10.65 6.86
CA GLN A 16 -14.00 -10.70 7.20
C GLN A 16 -13.77 -10.05 8.55
N ILE A 17 -13.13 -10.81 9.44
CA ILE A 17 -12.80 -10.36 10.79
C ILE A 17 -11.30 -10.41 10.98
N ALA A 18 -10.69 -9.27 11.28
CA ALA A 18 -9.27 -9.20 11.60
C ALA A 18 -9.06 -8.60 12.99
N LEU A 19 -8.37 -9.32 13.88
CA LEU A 19 -7.90 -8.82 15.18
C LEU A 19 -6.37 -8.66 15.14
N TYR A 20 -5.88 -7.45 15.37
CA TYR A 20 -4.45 -7.15 15.41
C TYR A 20 -4.13 -5.90 16.24
N GLY A 21 -2.86 -5.70 16.60
CA GLY A 21 -2.41 -4.58 17.43
C GLY A 21 -2.38 -4.90 18.94
N GLY A 22 -1.67 -4.07 19.70
CA GLY A 22 -1.54 -4.23 21.15
C GLY A 22 -0.81 -5.54 21.52
N PRO A 23 -1.24 -6.26 22.58
CA PRO A 23 -0.62 -7.52 23.00
C PRO A 23 -1.05 -8.73 22.16
N VAL A 24 -1.77 -8.53 21.04
CA VAL A 24 -2.18 -9.62 20.15
C VAL A 24 -0.95 -10.10 19.36
N PRO A 25 -0.53 -11.38 19.49
CA PRO A 25 0.78 -11.83 19.01
C PRO A 25 0.90 -11.99 17.49
N LYS A 26 -0.23 -12.11 16.77
CA LYS A 26 -0.29 -12.24 15.30
C LYS A 26 -1.66 -11.74 14.82
N ARG A 27 -1.74 -11.20 13.59
CA ARG A 27 -3.03 -10.91 12.93
C ARG A 27 -3.84 -12.21 12.82
N ILE A 28 -5.05 -12.21 13.37
CA ILE A 28 -5.98 -13.34 13.32
C ILE A 28 -7.10 -12.97 12.35
N GLU A 29 -7.33 -13.79 11.34
CA GLU A 29 -8.36 -13.56 10.31
C GLU A 29 -9.40 -14.66 10.29
N ALA A 30 -10.65 -14.29 10.00
CA ALA A 30 -11.76 -15.21 9.86
C ALA A 30 -12.76 -14.73 8.81
N THR A 31 -13.52 -15.67 8.24
CA THR A 31 -14.53 -15.41 7.21
C THR A 31 -15.82 -16.14 7.59
N LEU A 32 -16.94 -15.41 7.70
CA LEU A 32 -18.24 -15.99 8.12
C LEU A 32 -19.35 -15.86 7.06
N PRO A 33 -20.36 -16.75 7.05
CA PRO A 33 -21.54 -16.64 6.20
C PRO A 33 -22.41 -15.42 6.53
N LEU A 34 -23.01 -14.81 5.49
CA LEU A 34 -23.90 -13.63 5.61
C LEU A 34 -25.26 -13.92 6.28
N ASP A 35 -25.77 -15.16 6.21
CA ASP A 35 -27.12 -15.50 6.68
C ASP A 35 -27.23 -15.50 8.22
N ASP A 36 -26.18 -15.92 8.92
CA ASP A 36 -26.13 -15.91 10.39
C ASP A 36 -26.19 -14.50 10.98
N PHE A 37 -25.77 -13.50 10.20
CA PHE A 37 -25.71 -12.11 10.61
C PHE A 37 -27.09 -11.43 10.65
N ARG A 38 -27.94 -11.64 9.62
CA ARG A 38 -29.29 -11.06 9.59
C ARG A 38 -30.14 -11.58 10.75
N ALA A 39 -30.03 -12.88 11.06
CA ALA A 39 -30.71 -13.49 12.20
C ALA A 39 -30.27 -12.93 13.55
N LEU A 40 -29.04 -12.45 13.69
CA LEU A 40 -28.57 -11.76 14.91
C LEU A 40 -29.20 -10.37 15.05
N VAL A 41 -29.28 -9.60 13.96
CA VAL A 41 -29.89 -8.26 13.95
C VAL A 41 -31.37 -8.35 14.32
N ASP A 42 -32.11 -9.28 13.72
CA ASP A 42 -33.53 -9.48 14.01
C ASP A 42 -33.77 -9.86 15.48
N ARG A 43 -32.95 -10.76 16.03
CA ARG A 43 -33.05 -11.15 17.45
C ARG A 43 -32.70 -10.02 18.40
N TRP A 44 -31.72 -9.19 18.06
CA TRP A 44 -31.42 -7.99 18.84
C TRP A 44 -32.60 -7.02 18.84
N HIS A 45 -33.22 -6.76 17.68
CA HIS A 45 -34.41 -5.92 17.60
C HIS A 45 -35.57 -6.45 18.44
N VAL A 46 -35.85 -7.75 18.39
CA VAL A 46 -36.87 -8.40 19.23
C VAL A 46 -36.56 -8.20 20.72
N LEU A 47 -35.30 -8.38 21.12
CA LEU A 47 -34.88 -8.18 22.51
C LEU A 47 -35.06 -6.73 22.97
N VAL A 48 -34.68 -5.75 22.13
CA VAL A 48 -34.85 -4.31 22.42
C VAL A 48 -36.31 -3.89 22.43
N SER A 49 -37.16 -4.48 21.58
CA SER A 49 -38.61 -4.22 21.59
C SER A 49 -39.33 -4.78 22.82
N ALA A 50 -38.72 -5.75 23.50
CA ALA A 50 -39.20 -6.28 24.78
C ALA A 50 -38.70 -5.47 26.00
N HIS A 51 -38.01 -4.34 25.77
CA HIS A 51 -37.58 -3.42 26.83
C HIS A 51 -38.81 -2.81 27.51
N ASP A 52 -38.99 -3.10 28.79
CA ASP A 52 -40.07 -2.60 29.63
C ASP A 52 -39.54 -1.60 30.69
N ASP A 53 -40.41 -1.15 31.60
CA ASP A 53 -40.02 -0.23 32.68
C ASP A 53 -38.93 -0.83 33.63
N HIS A 54 -38.67 -2.14 33.57
CA HIS A 54 -37.62 -2.82 34.32
C HIS A 54 -36.30 -2.92 33.54
N GLY A 55 -36.28 -2.56 32.26
CA GLY A 55 -35.10 -2.60 31.39
C GLY A 55 -34.82 -3.99 30.81
N LEU A 56 -33.73 -4.14 30.06
CA LEU A 56 -33.38 -5.45 29.49
C LEU A 56 -32.94 -6.43 30.59
N ALA A 57 -33.61 -7.58 30.67
CA ALA A 57 -33.23 -8.66 31.56
C ALA A 57 -31.79 -9.12 31.29
N GLN A 58 -30.92 -9.10 32.31
CA GLN A 58 -29.49 -9.45 32.17
C GLN A 58 -29.28 -10.86 31.61
N GLU A 59 -30.15 -11.82 31.95
CA GLU A 59 -30.08 -13.18 31.43
C GLU A 59 -30.33 -13.22 29.91
N SER A 60 -31.30 -12.44 29.41
CA SER A 60 -31.59 -12.34 27.99
C SER A 60 -30.44 -11.67 27.23
N VAL A 61 -29.85 -10.62 27.79
CA VAL A 61 -28.65 -9.97 27.22
C VAL A 61 -27.45 -10.92 27.22
N ARG A 62 -27.26 -11.73 28.28
CA ARG A 62 -26.21 -12.75 28.35
C ARG A 62 -26.42 -13.85 27.32
N ALA A 63 -27.65 -14.33 27.16
CA ALA A 63 -27.99 -15.38 26.20
C ALA A 63 -27.71 -14.90 24.77
N PHE A 64 -28.20 -13.71 24.42
CA PHE A 64 -27.90 -13.06 23.14
C PHE A 64 -26.40 -12.86 22.95
N GLY A 65 -25.71 -12.26 23.94
CA GLY A 65 -24.28 -11.96 23.88
C GLY A 65 -23.37 -13.18 23.73
N SER A 66 -23.75 -14.30 24.33
CA SER A 66 -23.01 -15.57 24.22
C SER A 66 -23.22 -16.23 22.87
N ASP A 67 -24.40 -16.06 22.28
CA ASP A 67 -24.67 -16.51 20.92
C ASP A 67 -23.98 -15.63 19.89
N PHE A 68 -24.07 -14.32 20.05
CA PHE A 68 -23.39 -13.32 19.24
C PHE A 68 -21.87 -13.55 19.19
N ALA A 69 -21.25 -13.81 20.35
CA ALA A 69 -19.85 -14.20 20.45
C ALA A 69 -19.52 -15.48 19.66
N ARG A 70 -20.37 -16.51 19.72
CA ARG A 70 -20.15 -17.78 19.01
C ARG A 70 -20.31 -17.64 17.51
N SER A 71 -21.27 -16.83 17.08
CA SER A 71 -21.57 -16.60 15.67
C SER A 71 -20.53 -15.72 14.99
N ILE A 72 -20.02 -14.69 15.68
CA ILE A 72 -19.09 -13.72 15.06
C ILE A 72 -17.63 -14.05 15.37
N PHE A 73 -17.27 -14.69 16.50
CA PHE A 73 -15.86 -14.95 16.82
C PHE A 73 -15.52 -16.46 16.77
N PRO A 74 -14.72 -16.92 15.79
CA PRO A 74 -14.16 -18.26 15.81
C PRO A 74 -13.32 -18.52 17.06
N SER A 75 -13.04 -19.80 17.35
CA SER A 75 -12.23 -20.23 18.50
C SER A 75 -10.92 -19.46 18.61
N GLU A 76 -10.22 -19.28 17.50
CA GLU A 76 -8.89 -18.68 17.43
C GLU A 76 -8.93 -17.20 17.83
N LEU A 77 -9.96 -16.47 17.39
CA LEU A 77 -10.12 -15.04 17.67
C LEU A 77 -10.53 -14.83 19.13
N ARG A 78 -11.42 -15.67 19.67
CA ARG A 78 -11.76 -15.66 21.09
C ARG A 78 -10.52 -15.90 21.95
N GLU A 79 -9.73 -16.93 21.63
CA GLU A 79 -8.47 -17.23 22.32
C GLU A 79 -7.44 -16.09 22.25
N GLY A 80 -7.27 -15.48 21.07
CA GLY A 80 -6.38 -14.34 20.89
C GLY A 80 -6.75 -13.18 21.80
N LEU A 81 -8.05 -12.86 21.88
CA LEU A 81 -8.55 -11.80 22.75
C LEU A 81 -8.43 -12.16 24.24
N TYR A 82 -8.67 -13.41 24.62
CA TYR A 82 -8.43 -13.89 25.99
C TYR A 82 -6.98 -13.67 26.43
N ARG A 83 -6.01 -14.04 25.58
CA ARG A 83 -4.58 -13.86 25.87
C ARG A 83 -4.20 -12.39 25.96
N ALA A 84 -4.69 -11.57 25.02
CA ALA A 84 -4.48 -10.13 25.01
C ALA A 84 -5.00 -9.47 26.30
N ARG A 85 -6.23 -9.79 26.69
CA ARG A 85 -6.83 -9.30 27.94
C ARG A 85 -6.06 -9.78 29.18
N HIS A 86 -5.70 -11.06 29.25
CA HIS A 86 -4.96 -11.61 30.38
C HIS A 86 -3.62 -10.90 30.59
N ARG A 87 -2.91 -10.62 29.49
CA ARG A 87 -1.67 -9.84 29.53
C ARG A 87 -1.90 -8.41 30.02
N CYS A 88 -2.93 -7.72 29.51
CA CYS A 88 -3.28 -6.39 30.00
C CYS A 88 -3.63 -6.38 31.50
N LEU A 89 -4.32 -7.40 31.98
CA LEU A 89 -4.66 -7.57 33.39
C LEU A 89 -3.39 -7.73 34.25
N GLN A 90 -2.41 -8.52 33.81
CA GLN A 90 -1.12 -8.70 34.49
C GLN A 90 -0.29 -7.42 34.52
N GLU A 91 -0.31 -6.64 33.44
CA GLU A 91 0.45 -5.40 33.31
C GLU A 91 -0.26 -4.19 33.93
N GLY A 92 -1.50 -4.35 34.40
CA GLY A 92 -2.28 -3.26 34.99
C GLY A 92 -2.72 -2.18 33.99
N VAL A 93 -2.81 -2.51 32.70
CA VAL A 93 -3.18 -1.60 31.60
C VAL A 93 -4.54 -1.97 31.01
N ARG A 94 -5.20 -1.03 30.32
CA ARG A 94 -6.46 -1.30 29.61
C ARG A 94 -6.21 -1.83 28.20
N LEU A 95 -7.17 -2.57 27.64
CA LEU A 95 -7.18 -2.95 26.23
C LEU A 95 -8.30 -2.20 25.51
N ARG A 96 -7.93 -1.18 24.75
CA ARG A 96 -8.82 -0.49 23.84
C ARG A 96 -9.09 -1.38 22.64
N LEU A 97 -10.36 -1.66 22.40
CA LEU A 97 -10.79 -2.47 21.26
C LEU A 97 -11.48 -1.54 20.27
N ARG A 98 -10.74 -1.13 19.24
CA ARG A 98 -11.22 -0.27 18.16
C ARG A 98 -12.05 -1.09 17.19
N LEU A 99 -13.34 -0.80 17.10
CA LEU A 99 -14.29 -1.52 16.25
C LEU A 99 -14.45 -0.77 14.92
N VAL A 100 -13.94 -1.34 13.84
CA VAL A 100 -14.11 -0.82 12.48
C VAL A 100 -15.19 -1.65 11.79
N LEU A 101 -16.41 -1.12 11.77
CA LEU A 101 -17.63 -1.87 11.41
C LEU A 101 -18.28 -1.30 10.16
N SER A 102 -18.71 -2.18 9.24
CA SER A 102 -19.57 -1.79 8.12
C SER A 102 -20.94 -1.27 8.59
N PRO A 103 -21.70 -0.54 7.74
CA PRO A 103 -22.97 0.06 8.14
C PRO A 103 -23.98 -0.91 8.75
N SER A 104 -24.12 -2.11 8.17
CA SER A 104 -25.06 -3.15 8.62
C SER A 104 -24.64 -3.77 9.96
N VAL A 105 -23.34 -3.99 10.17
CA VAL A 105 -22.76 -4.61 11.37
C VAL A 105 -22.81 -3.71 12.60
N ASP A 106 -22.69 -2.39 12.39
CA ASP A 106 -22.69 -1.40 13.46
C ASP A 106 -23.98 -1.33 14.29
N LEU A 107 -25.09 -1.88 13.75
CA LEU A 107 -26.36 -1.99 14.44
C LEU A 107 -26.34 -2.98 15.62
N LEU A 108 -25.33 -3.85 15.69
CA LEU A 108 -25.20 -4.84 16.75
C LEU A 108 -24.49 -4.29 17.99
N PRO A 109 -24.91 -4.71 19.20
CA PRO A 109 -24.34 -4.23 20.46
C PRO A 109 -23.07 -5.01 20.82
N PHE A 110 -21.91 -4.61 20.27
CA PHE A 110 -20.61 -5.24 20.60
C PHE A 110 -20.32 -5.27 22.10
N GLU A 111 -20.89 -4.37 22.88
CA GLU A 111 -20.73 -4.33 24.33
C GLU A 111 -21.53 -5.40 25.07
N ALA A 112 -22.56 -5.97 24.45
CA ALA A 112 -23.33 -7.09 24.96
C ALA A 112 -22.62 -8.44 24.71
N MET A 113 -21.55 -8.47 23.92
CA MET A 113 -20.82 -9.70 23.64
C MET A 113 -20.28 -10.33 24.92
N HIS A 114 -20.49 -11.64 25.07
CA HIS A 114 -20.17 -12.39 26.29
C HIS A 114 -19.40 -13.67 25.95
N LEU A 115 -18.10 -13.74 26.29
CA LEU A 115 -17.24 -14.85 25.85
C LEU A 115 -17.27 -16.09 26.77
N GLY A 116 -17.74 -15.94 28.02
CA GLY A 116 -17.73 -17.01 29.03
C GLY A 116 -16.44 -17.03 29.87
N GLY A 117 -16.36 -17.93 30.86
CA GLY A 117 -15.22 -17.99 31.79
C GLY A 117 -15.07 -16.72 32.63
N ASP A 118 -13.84 -16.23 32.80
CA ASP A 118 -13.50 -15.01 33.56
C ASP A 118 -13.70 -13.69 32.77
N VAL A 119 -14.15 -13.78 31.50
CA VAL A 119 -14.48 -12.63 30.66
C VAL A 119 -16.00 -12.53 30.56
N GLY A 120 -16.55 -11.58 31.30
CA GLY A 120 -17.98 -11.26 31.26
C GLY A 120 -18.37 -10.50 29.98
N PHE A 121 -19.29 -9.55 30.11
CA PHE A 121 -19.66 -8.66 29.02
C PHE A 121 -18.53 -7.71 28.64
N PHE A 122 -18.34 -7.46 27.34
CA PHE A 122 -17.32 -6.53 26.85
C PHE A 122 -17.46 -5.12 27.45
N GLY A 123 -18.69 -4.61 27.54
CA GLY A 123 -18.94 -3.28 28.08
C GLY A 123 -18.74 -3.15 29.59
N LEU A 124 -18.63 -4.27 30.32
CA LEU A 124 -18.48 -4.32 31.79
C LEU A 124 -17.14 -4.92 32.23
N ASP A 125 -16.27 -5.26 31.29
CA ASP A 125 -14.99 -5.85 31.60
C ASP A 125 -14.05 -4.83 32.26
N ALA A 126 -13.27 -5.29 33.24
CA ALA A 126 -12.35 -4.42 33.99
C ALA A 126 -11.20 -3.87 33.12
N VAL A 127 -10.90 -4.52 31.99
CA VAL A 127 -9.75 -4.23 31.12
C VAL A 127 -10.19 -3.74 29.74
N LEU A 128 -11.21 -4.36 29.13
CA LEU A 128 -11.64 -4.03 27.77
C LEU A 128 -12.34 -2.66 27.70
N ARG A 129 -12.02 -1.89 26.66
CA ARG A 129 -12.64 -0.59 26.34
C ARG A 129 -13.05 -0.58 24.87
N PRO A 130 -14.22 -1.14 24.52
CA PRO A 130 -14.71 -1.14 23.14
C PRO A 130 -15.18 0.27 22.74
N PHE A 131 -14.77 0.74 21.56
CA PHE A 131 -15.30 1.95 20.94
C PHE A 131 -15.41 1.76 19.42
N ARG A 132 -16.42 2.38 18.82
CA ARG A 132 -16.66 2.37 17.38
C ARG A 132 -15.85 3.49 16.73
N ASP A 133 -15.13 3.16 15.67
CA ASP A 133 -14.27 4.10 14.97
C ASP A 133 -15.05 5.03 14.04
N PHE A 134 -14.66 6.30 13.99
CA PHE A 134 -15.07 7.20 12.90
C PHE A 134 -14.13 7.01 11.72
N THR A 135 -14.65 6.77 10.51
CA THR A 135 -13.85 6.63 9.28
C THR A 135 -13.12 7.91 8.85
N ALA A 136 -13.27 9.02 9.58
CA ALA A 136 -12.57 10.30 9.38
C ALA A 136 -11.78 10.69 10.64
N VAL A 137 -10.57 11.23 10.48
CA VAL A 137 -9.68 11.58 11.61
C VAL A 137 -9.71 13.09 11.89
N PRO A 138 -10.40 13.56 12.95
CA PRO A 138 -10.18 14.90 13.46
C PRO A 138 -8.89 14.99 14.29
N ARG A 139 -8.27 16.18 14.27
CA ARG A 139 -7.03 16.49 14.99
C ARG A 139 -7.22 16.35 16.52
N PRO A 140 -6.31 15.67 17.24
CA PRO A 140 -6.38 15.63 18.70
C PRO A 140 -6.21 17.05 19.26
N ALA A 141 -7.05 17.39 20.23
CA ALA A 141 -6.99 18.69 20.90
C ALA A 141 -6.54 18.47 22.35
N GLU A 142 -5.59 19.28 22.81
CA GLU A 142 -4.99 19.08 24.14
C GLU A 142 -6.05 19.16 25.26
N PRO A 143 -5.96 18.29 26.29
CA PRO A 143 -6.87 18.34 27.42
C PRO A 143 -6.84 19.70 28.09
N GLU A 144 -8.02 20.26 28.31
CA GLU A 144 -8.18 21.59 28.90
C GLU A 144 -8.13 21.51 30.43
N THR A 145 -7.64 22.55 31.08
CA THR A 145 -7.82 22.70 32.54
C THR A 145 -9.25 23.13 32.87
N ARG A 146 -9.94 23.79 31.92
CA ARG A 146 -11.31 24.30 32.06
C ARG A 146 -12.20 23.90 30.88
N LEU A 147 -13.19 23.06 31.14
CA LEU A 147 -14.17 22.65 30.15
C LEU A 147 -15.28 23.71 29.96
N ARG A 148 -15.68 23.96 28.71
CA ARG A 148 -16.91 24.68 28.33
C ARG A 148 -17.96 23.64 27.95
N VAL A 149 -18.96 23.45 28.80
CA VAL A 149 -20.01 22.45 28.65
C VAL A 149 -21.33 23.15 28.34
N LEU A 150 -21.86 22.91 27.16
CA LEU A 150 -23.20 23.36 26.76
C LEU A 150 -24.19 22.24 27.06
N LEU A 151 -25.08 22.48 28.02
CA LEU A 151 -26.20 21.60 28.32
C LEU A 151 -27.41 22.11 27.55
N ALA A 152 -27.94 21.31 26.64
CA ALA A 152 -29.13 21.65 25.87
C ALA A 152 -30.19 20.58 26.06
N TYR A 153 -31.45 20.97 26.27
CA TYR A 153 -32.54 20.01 26.30
C TYR A 153 -33.71 20.46 25.45
N ALA A 154 -34.49 19.49 24.97
CA ALA A 154 -35.79 19.73 24.35
C ALA A 154 -36.81 18.73 24.88
N ASP A 155 -37.92 19.25 25.40
CA ASP A 155 -39.00 18.44 25.99
C ASP A 155 -40.37 18.84 25.41
N PRO A 156 -40.64 18.52 24.13
CA PRO A 156 -41.78 19.06 23.40
C PRO A 156 -43.14 18.67 23.99
N GLY A 157 -43.24 17.60 24.79
CA GLY A 157 -44.48 17.22 25.47
C GLY A 157 -45.64 16.89 24.52
N THR A 158 -45.33 16.38 23.33
CA THR A 158 -46.32 15.95 22.34
C THR A 158 -46.81 14.53 22.64
N PRO A 159 -47.97 14.08 22.12
CA PRO A 159 -48.39 12.68 22.28
C PRO A 159 -47.37 11.67 21.77
N ARG A 160 -46.55 12.06 20.78
CA ARG A 160 -45.49 11.23 20.20
C ARG A 160 -44.17 11.29 20.98
N PHE A 161 -43.89 12.42 21.61
CA PHE A 161 -42.67 12.71 22.35
C PHE A 161 -43.05 13.24 23.73
N PRO A 162 -43.36 12.35 24.69
CA PRO A 162 -43.89 12.71 26.01
C PRO A 162 -42.84 13.42 26.87
N ARG A 163 -43.30 14.07 27.95
CA ARG A 163 -42.40 14.82 28.82
C ARG A 163 -41.38 13.95 29.56
N LEU A 164 -40.13 14.37 29.55
CA LEU A 164 -39.02 13.69 30.22
C LEU A 164 -38.82 14.26 31.62
N GLY A 165 -39.39 13.61 32.64
CA GLY A 165 -39.36 14.07 34.03
C GLY A 165 -37.99 14.08 34.72
N TRP A 166 -36.92 13.66 34.03
CA TRP A 166 -35.58 13.44 34.59
C TRP A 166 -34.52 14.42 34.08
N ILE A 167 -34.82 15.27 33.10
CA ILE A 167 -33.85 16.24 32.51
C ILE A 167 -33.26 17.15 33.60
N GLY A 168 -34.11 17.63 34.52
CA GLY A 168 -33.68 18.47 35.63
C GLY A 168 -32.67 17.78 36.54
N ASP A 169 -32.96 16.54 36.93
CA ASP A 169 -32.08 15.72 37.78
C ASP A 169 -30.76 15.39 37.08
N GLU A 170 -30.79 15.13 35.77
CA GLU A 170 -29.60 14.90 34.96
C GLU A 170 -28.70 16.14 34.93
N PHE A 171 -29.25 17.31 34.64
CA PHE A 171 -28.46 18.54 34.54
C PHE A 171 -27.90 18.95 35.90
N GLN A 172 -28.65 18.72 36.98
CA GLN A 172 -28.14 18.91 38.34
C GLN A 172 -27.01 17.92 38.65
N ALA A 173 -27.13 16.65 38.27
CA ALA A 173 -26.07 15.68 38.42
C ALA A 173 -24.77 16.10 37.70
N ILE A 174 -24.88 16.60 36.46
CA ILE A 174 -23.73 17.12 35.68
C ILE A 174 -23.11 18.33 36.38
N ARG A 175 -23.93 19.31 36.76
CA ARG A 175 -23.47 20.53 37.45
C ARG A 175 -22.79 20.26 38.79
N THR A 176 -23.17 19.18 39.46
CA THR A 176 -22.55 18.80 40.73
C THR A 176 -21.12 18.29 40.53
N GLN A 177 -20.83 17.67 39.38
CA GLN A 177 -19.49 17.21 39.02
C GLN A 177 -18.63 18.31 38.39
N LEU A 178 -19.25 19.19 37.62
CA LEU A 178 -18.60 20.37 37.06
C LEU A 178 -18.51 21.46 38.13
N ASP A 179 -17.43 21.43 38.91
CA ASP A 179 -17.16 22.45 39.92
C ASP A 179 -17.12 23.88 39.30
N GLY A 180 -17.10 24.92 40.14
CA GLY A 180 -17.08 26.32 39.67
C GLY A 180 -15.88 26.69 38.78
N ARG A 181 -14.93 25.77 38.54
CA ARG A 181 -13.79 25.93 37.64
C ARG A 181 -14.12 25.56 36.20
N HIS A 182 -15.29 25.00 35.90
CA HIS A 182 -15.76 24.73 34.54
C HIS A 182 -16.87 25.71 34.12
N GLU A 183 -16.94 26.05 32.83
CA GLU A 183 -18.00 26.92 32.29
C GLU A 183 -19.18 26.07 31.83
N VAL A 184 -20.35 26.29 32.43
CA VAL A 184 -21.58 25.60 32.06
C VAL A 184 -22.58 26.61 31.54
N ARG A 185 -23.05 26.43 30.31
CA ARG A 185 -24.16 27.19 29.74
C ARG A 185 -25.33 26.23 29.51
N ILE A 186 -26.53 26.66 29.88
CA ILE A 186 -27.75 25.87 29.70
C ILE A 186 -28.63 26.53 28.65
N VAL A 187 -29.10 25.75 27.68
CA VAL A 187 -30.12 26.12 26.71
C VAL A 187 -31.37 25.32 27.06
N ASN A 188 -32.36 26.02 27.62
CA ASN A 188 -33.66 25.47 27.93
C ASN A 188 -34.54 25.44 26.67
N ASP A 189 -35.38 24.42 26.55
CA ASP A 189 -36.39 24.29 25.49
C ASP A 189 -35.82 24.58 24.08
N ALA A 190 -34.73 23.91 23.76
CA ALA A 190 -33.91 24.20 22.59
C ALA A 190 -34.73 24.11 21.29
N VAL A 191 -34.83 25.25 20.59
CA VAL A 191 -35.23 25.34 19.18
C VAL A 191 -33.98 25.42 18.29
N PRO A 192 -34.01 24.99 17.01
CA PRO A 192 -32.81 24.91 16.17
C PRO A 192 -31.97 26.21 16.13
N SER A 193 -32.62 27.36 15.92
CA SER A 193 -31.94 28.66 15.81
C SER A 193 -31.27 29.12 17.10
N VAL A 194 -31.86 28.81 18.26
CA VAL A 194 -31.29 29.14 19.57
C VAL A 194 -30.10 28.23 19.87
N LEU A 195 -30.22 26.95 19.55
CA LEU A 195 -29.12 25.99 19.73
C LEU A 195 -27.92 26.33 18.83
N GLU A 196 -28.15 26.63 17.56
CA GLU A 196 -27.10 27.06 16.62
C GLU A 196 -26.38 28.32 17.14
N LYS A 197 -27.15 29.34 17.56
CA LYS A 197 -26.59 30.58 18.11
C LYS A 197 -25.77 30.30 19.36
N ALA A 198 -26.26 29.47 20.26
CA ALA A 198 -25.56 29.11 21.50
C ALA A 198 -24.25 28.37 21.21
N ILE A 199 -24.23 27.42 20.27
CA ILE A 199 -23.03 26.69 19.85
C ILE A 199 -22.00 27.67 19.26
N ARG A 200 -22.43 28.56 18.35
CA ARG A 200 -21.56 29.54 17.69
C ARG A 200 -20.92 30.52 18.67
N GLU A 201 -21.69 31.04 19.62
CA GLU A 201 -21.21 32.05 20.58
C GLU A 201 -20.40 31.44 21.72
N PHE A 202 -20.82 30.29 22.24
CA PHE A 202 -20.20 29.66 23.41
C PHE A 202 -19.01 28.77 23.05
N ARG A 203 -18.94 28.28 21.81
CA ARG A 203 -17.91 27.35 21.30
C ARG A 203 -17.61 26.22 22.29
N PRO A 204 -18.60 25.36 22.59
CA PRO A 204 -18.48 24.35 23.63
C PRO A 204 -17.41 23.31 23.31
N HIS A 205 -16.65 22.90 24.33
CA HIS A 205 -15.83 21.69 24.28
C HIS A 205 -16.70 20.43 24.31
N ILE A 206 -17.79 20.48 25.09
CA ILE A 206 -18.76 19.38 25.24
C ILE A 206 -20.16 19.92 24.97
N LEU A 207 -20.89 19.30 24.04
CA LEU A 207 -22.35 19.44 23.95
C LEU A 207 -22.98 18.23 24.64
N HIS A 208 -23.82 18.46 25.64
CA HIS A 208 -24.70 17.44 26.20
C HIS A 208 -26.13 17.76 25.79
N PHE A 209 -26.74 16.88 25.00
CA PHE A 209 -28.13 17.00 24.60
C PHE A 209 -29.00 15.97 25.32
N SER A 210 -30.10 16.43 25.91
CA SER A 210 -31.08 15.58 26.60
C SER A 210 -32.47 15.78 25.99
N GLY A 211 -33.12 14.70 25.55
CA GLY A 211 -34.37 14.81 24.80
C GLY A 211 -34.80 13.53 24.11
N HIS A 212 -35.50 13.69 22.98
CA HIS A 212 -35.93 12.58 22.13
C HIS A 212 -35.12 12.52 20.84
N GLY A 213 -34.96 11.32 20.30
CA GLY A 213 -34.45 11.09 18.95
C GLY A 213 -35.45 10.27 18.14
N GLU A 214 -35.28 10.26 16.83
CA GLU A 214 -36.12 9.52 15.91
C GLU A 214 -35.27 8.98 14.76
N ALA A 215 -35.47 7.70 14.44
CA ALA A 215 -34.98 7.08 13.21
C ALA A 215 -36.09 7.05 12.15
N LYS A 216 -35.82 7.61 10.96
CA LYS A 216 -36.67 7.52 9.77
C LYS A 216 -35.90 6.90 8.61
N PRO A 217 -36.56 6.36 7.57
CA PRO A 217 -35.89 5.91 6.35
C PRO A 217 -35.02 6.99 5.69
N THR A 218 -35.36 8.27 5.90
CA THR A 218 -34.62 9.41 5.38
C THR A 218 -33.39 9.77 6.22
N GLY A 219 -33.20 9.22 7.42
CA GLY A 219 -32.06 9.51 8.31
C GLY A 219 -32.48 9.66 9.78
N HIS A 220 -31.50 9.98 10.63
CA HIS A 220 -31.72 10.12 12.07
C HIS A 220 -31.79 11.60 12.47
N ALA A 221 -32.61 11.93 13.47
CA ALA A 221 -32.77 13.31 13.93
C ALA A 221 -32.98 13.41 15.45
N LEU A 222 -32.43 14.47 16.05
CA LEU A 222 -32.81 14.92 17.39
C LEU A 222 -34.12 15.69 17.30
N ILE A 223 -34.99 15.51 18.27
CA ILE A 223 -36.28 16.18 18.31
C ILE A 223 -36.19 17.40 19.22
N LEU A 224 -36.20 18.57 18.60
CA LEU A 224 -36.15 19.87 19.26
C LEU A 224 -37.55 20.43 19.52
N GLN A 225 -37.62 21.47 20.36
CA GLN A 225 -38.84 22.23 20.59
C GLN A 225 -39.26 22.91 19.27
N GLY A 226 -40.56 22.87 18.95
CA GLY A 226 -41.11 23.62 17.82
C GLY A 226 -41.52 25.05 18.21
N ALA A 227 -41.89 25.85 17.21
CA ALA A 227 -42.19 27.28 17.40
C ALA A 227 -43.45 27.55 18.24
N THR A 228 -44.32 26.56 18.42
CA THR A 228 -45.53 26.64 19.25
C THR A 228 -45.47 25.66 20.44
N PRO A 229 -46.19 25.92 21.55
CA PRO A 229 -46.30 24.95 22.65
C PRO A 229 -46.80 23.59 22.14
N ASN A 230 -46.26 22.50 22.67
CA ASN A 230 -46.55 21.12 22.24
C ASN A 230 -46.29 20.85 20.74
N SER A 231 -45.29 21.51 20.15
CA SER A 231 -44.78 21.19 18.81
C SER A 231 -43.32 20.77 18.87
N SER A 232 -42.88 20.02 17.85
CA SER A 232 -41.53 19.46 17.78
C SER A 232 -40.94 19.63 16.37
N LEU A 233 -39.64 19.85 16.28
CA LEU A 233 -38.91 19.98 15.00
C LEU A 233 -37.72 19.01 14.96
N PRO A 234 -37.53 18.23 13.88
CA PRO A 234 -36.36 17.38 13.74
C PRO A 234 -35.13 18.21 13.37
N LEU A 235 -34.02 17.96 14.05
CA LEU A 235 -32.67 18.44 13.71
C LEU A 235 -31.82 17.24 13.27
N ARG A 236 -31.39 17.23 12.00
CA ARG A 236 -30.57 16.14 11.45
C ARG A 236 -29.15 16.20 11.99
N GLY A 237 -28.50 15.05 12.12
CA GLY A 237 -27.11 14.96 12.57
C GLY A 237 -26.17 15.73 11.65
N ASP A 238 -26.43 15.72 10.34
CA ASP A 238 -25.65 16.47 9.34
C ASP A 238 -25.55 17.98 9.64
N ASP A 239 -26.68 18.61 9.97
CA ASP A 239 -26.75 20.06 10.23
C ASP A 239 -26.14 20.41 11.59
N LEU A 240 -26.43 19.60 12.60
CA LEU A 240 -25.81 19.74 13.92
C LEU A 240 -24.28 19.56 13.84
N GLY A 241 -23.81 18.60 13.04
CA GLY A 241 -22.39 18.33 12.83
C GLY A 241 -21.64 19.53 12.26
N LYS A 242 -22.23 20.24 11.28
CA LYS A 242 -21.65 21.47 10.72
C LYS A 242 -21.44 22.54 11.79
N TRP A 243 -22.43 22.76 12.65
CA TRP A 243 -22.35 23.75 13.72
C TRP A 243 -21.27 23.41 14.74
N LEU A 244 -21.20 22.14 15.14
CA LEU A 244 -20.27 21.65 16.16
C LEU A 244 -18.82 21.60 15.67
N ALA A 245 -18.59 21.21 14.42
CA ALA A 245 -17.28 21.22 13.79
C ALA A 245 -16.72 22.65 13.72
N ALA A 246 -17.53 23.62 13.28
CA ALA A 246 -17.16 25.03 13.24
C ALA A 246 -16.85 25.59 14.64
N ALA A 247 -17.59 25.14 15.67
CA ALA A 247 -17.36 25.52 17.05
C ALA A 247 -16.08 24.91 17.65
N GLY A 248 -15.56 23.80 17.09
CA GLY A 248 -14.45 23.03 17.65
C GLY A 248 -14.87 22.12 18.80
N THR A 249 -16.12 21.63 18.80
CA THR A 249 -16.63 20.73 19.83
C THR A 249 -15.94 19.37 19.76
N ARG A 250 -15.52 18.86 20.92
CA ARG A 250 -14.67 17.68 21.04
C ARG A 250 -15.44 16.43 21.45
N LEU A 251 -16.51 16.60 22.22
CA LEU A 251 -17.38 15.53 22.67
C LEU A 251 -18.84 15.96 22.56
N VAL A 252 -19.66 15.05 22.04
CA VAL A 252 -21.11 15.16 22.09
C VAL A 252 -21.66 14.01 22.92
N VAL A 253 -22.54 14.29 23.87
CA VAL A 253 -23.26 13.29 24.65
C VAL A 253 -24.74 13.43 24.30
N LEU A 254 -25.33 12.37 23.74
CA LEU A 254 -26.72 12.33 23.31
C LEU A 254 -27.52 11.45 24.28
N SER A 255 -28.12 12.04 25.32
CA SER A 255 -29.08 11.40 26.21
C SER A 255 -30.47 11.38 25.57
N ALA A 256 -30.62 10.65 24.46
CA ALA A 256 -31.89 10.51 23.74
C ALA A 256 -31.96 9.15 23.00
N CYS A 257 -33.18 8.63 22.82
CA CYS A 257 -33.42 7.35 22.13
C CYS A 257 -33.01 7.40 20.64
N ASP A 258 -32.61 6.26 20.06
CA ASP A 258 -32.26 6.10 18.64
C ASP A 258 -31.18 7.05 18.10
N THR A 259 -30.21 7.40 18.93
CA THR A 259 -29.17 8.39 18.60
C THR A 259 -27.91 7.81 17.97
N TYR A 260 -27.79 6.48 17.89
CA TYR A 260 -26.60 5.83 17.33
C TYR A 260 -26.33 6.23 15.86
N GLY A 261 -27.38 6.37 15.03
CA GLY A 261 -27.23 6.81 13.64
C GLY A 261 -26.77 8.27 13.51
N ILE A 262 -27.16 9.13 14.47
CA ILE A 262 -26.71 10.53 14.54
C ILE A 262 -25.21 10.59 14.85
N ALA A 263 -24.69 9.68 15.68
CA ALA A 263 -23.28 9.66 16.05
C ALA A 263 -22.36 9.54 14.82
N ARG A 264 -22.72 8.68 13.86
CA ARG A 264 -21.97 8.53 12.59
C ARG A 264 -21.99 9.81 11.75
N GLU A 265 -23.15 10.44 11.59
CA GLU A 265 -23.29 11.70 10.87
C GLU A 265 -22.42 12.81 11.49
N LEU A 266 -22.38 12.89 12.83
CA LEU A 266 -21.54 13.84 13.55
C LEU A 266 -20.03 13.56 13.38
N GLY A 267 -19.64 12.29 13.40
CA GLY A 267 -18.24 11.87 13.17
C GLY A 267 -17.72 12.24 11.78
N VAL A 268 -18.53 11.98 10.74
CA VAL A 268 -18.24 12.40 9.35
C VAL A 268 -18.02 13.91 9.24
N ARG A 269 -18.75 14.70 10.02
CA ARG A 269 -18.59 16.15 10.09
C ARG A 269 -17.42 16.62 10.95
N GLY A 270 -16.64 15.72 11.53
CA GLY A 270 -15.40 16.03 12.25
C GLY A 270 -15.54 16.19 13.75
N VAL A 271 -16.66 15.74 14.36
CA VAL A 271 -16.79 15.66 15.82
C VAL A 271 -15.94 14.49 16.33
N PRO A 272 -14.93 14.71 17.21
CA PRO A 272 -13.98 13.67 17.60
C PRO A 272 -14.54 12.50 18.40
N SER A 273 -15.56 12.73 19.24
CA SER A 273 -16.17 11.70 20.07
C SER A 273 -17.65 11.98 20.26
N VAL A 274 -18.46 10.93 20.18
CA VAL A 274 -19.89 10.97 20.43
C VAL A 274 -20.29 9.78 21.32
N VAL A 275 -20.91 10.07 22.45
CA VAL A 275 -21.62 9.06 23.26
C VAL A 275 -23.09 9.11 22.86
N ALA A 276 -23.58 8.02 22.28
CA ALA A 276 -24.96 7.87 21.84
C ALA A 276 -25.65 6.70 22.54
N MET A 277 -26.95 6.54 22.34
CA MET A 277 -27.75 5.50 22.96
C MET A 277 -28.22 4.49 21.93
N GLN A 278 -27.87 3.21 22.16
CA GLN A 278 -28.22 2.09 21.29
C GLN A 278 -29.48 1.34 21.74
N VAL A 279 -29.97 1.60 22.96
CA VAL A 279 -31.29 1.17 23.44
C VAL A 279 -31.98 2.31 24.18
N PRO A 280 -33.32 2.29 24.32
CA PRO A 280 -34.05 3.24 25.16
C PRO A 280 -33.52 3.26 26.60
N ILE A 281 -33.46 4.45 27.20
CA ILE A 281 -32.98 4.63 28.58
C ILE A 281 -34.17 4.89 29.53
N ARG A 282 -34.20 4.25 30.70
CA ARG A 282 -35.21 4.50 31.75
C ARG A 282 -35.04 5.86 32.41
N THR A 283 -36.09 6.41 33.01
CA THR A 283 -36.08 7.72 33.66
C THR A 283 -35.04 7.89 34.78
N SER A 284 -34.66 6.82 35.47
CA SER A 284 -33.70 6.86 36.58
C SER A 284 -32.22 6.74 36.15
N ALA A 285 -31.96 6.33 34.91
CA ALA A 285 -30.62 6.04 34.40
C ALA A 285 -29.82 7.27 33.93
N PRO A 286 -30.39 8.26 33.21
CA PRO A 286 -29.63 9.41 32.71
C PRO A 286 -28.93 10.23 33.81
N PRO A 287 -29.57 10.54 34.96
CA PRO A 287 -28.87 11.23 36.04
C PRO A 287 -27.70 10.41 36.63
N ALA A 288 -27.83 9.08 36.70
CA ALA A 288 -26.78 8.20 37.21
C ALA A 288 -25.61 8.06 36.22
N LEU A 289 -25.92 7.88 34.94
CA LEU A 289 -24.97 7.86 33.83
C LEU A 289 -24.17 9.16 33.81
N SER A 290 -24.86 10.29 33.76
CA SER A 290 -24.25 11.62 33.68
C SER A 290 -23.40 11.94 34.90
N ARG A 291 -23.82 11.55 36.12
CA ARG A 291 -23.01 11.71 37.33
C ARG A 291 -21.68 10.96 37.23
N ALA A 292 -21.73 9.66 36.93
CA ALA A 292 -20.53 8.82 36.87
C ALA A 292 -19.60 9.25 35.73
N PHE A 293 -20.18 9.52 34.55
CA PHE A 293 -19.44 9.94 33.36
C PHE A 293 -18.70 11.26 33.58
N TYR A 294 -19.37 12.31 34.05
CA TYR A 294 -18.71 13.60 34.28
C TYR A 294 -17.73 13.57 35.44
N ALA A 295 -17.98 12.77 36.50
CA ALA A 295 -17.01 12.57 37.59
C ALA A 295 -15.68 11.99 37.07
N ALA A 296 -15.76 10.99 36.20
CA ALA A 296 -14.59 10.40 35.55
C ALA A 296 -13.88 11.41 34.62
N LEU A 297 -14.63 12.13 33.78
CA LEU A 297 -14.07 13.13 32.87
C LEU A 297 -13.31 14.23 33.60
N VAL A 298 -13.89 14.83 34.65
CA VAL A 298 -13.21 15.92 35.41
C VAL A 298 -12.01 15.41 36.22
N SER A 299 -11.98 14.11 36.53
CA SER A 299 -10.82 13.45 37.15
C SER A 299 -9.66 13.25 36.15
N GLY A 300 -9.85 13.61 34.88
CA GLY A 300 -8.87 13.47 33.82
C GLY A 300 -8.84 12.08 33.19
N LEU A 301 -9.87 11.26 33.42
CA LEU A 301 -9.99 9.97 32.76
C LEU A 301 -10.38 10.17 31.27
N PRO A 302 -9.86 9.32 30.37
CA PRO A 302 -10.32 9.23 28.99
C PRO A 302 -11.83 9.01 28.85
N VAL A 303 -12.40 9.39 27.70
CA VAL A 303 -13.84 9.21 27.41
C VAL A 303 -14.27 7.74 27.48
N ASP A 304 -13.44 6.79 27.02
CA ASP A 304 -13.74 5.36 27.05
C ASP A 304 -13.79 4.80 28.48
N ASP A 305 -12.89 5.26 29.36
CA ASP A 305 -12.94 4.94 30.79
C ASP A 305 -14.18 5.56 31.45
N ALA A 306 -14.50 6.82 31.13
CA ALA A 306 -15.69 7.48 31.66
C ALA A 306 -16.99 6.77 31.26
N VAL A 307 -17.09 6.27 30.01
CA VAL A 307 -18.22 5.42 29.58
C VAL A 307 -18.23 4.11 30.36
N SER A 308 -17.09 3.45 30.54
CA SER A 308 -16.99 2.19 31.28
C SER A 308 -17.44 2.33 32.75
N ASP A 309 -17.03 3.40 33.43
CA ASP A 309 -17.44 3.70 34.80
C ASP A 309 -18.96 3.96 34.89
N ALA A 310 -19.51 4.70 33.92
CA ALA A 310 -20.95 4.92 33.83
C ALA A 310 -21.72 3.60 33.63
N ARG A 311 -21.21 2.67 32.80
CA ARG A 311 -21.81 1.34 32.61
C ARG A 311 -21.82 0.53 33.90
N GLN A 312 -20.77 0.55 34.71
CA GLN A 312 -20.75 -0.15 35.99
C GLN A 312 -21.80 0.39 36.97
N VAL A 313 -21.93 1.72 37.08
CA VAL A 313 -22.96 2.33 37.94
C VAL A 313 -24.37 1.99 37.48
N LEU A 314 -24.61 1.93 36.17
CA LEU A 314 -25.91 1.53 35.61
C LEU A 314 -26.21 0.04 35.82
N ARG A 315 -25.17 -0.81 35.77
CA ARG A 315 -25.30 -2.26 36.04
C ARG A 315 -25.81 -2.49 37.46
N ASP A 316 -25.22 -1.81 38.44
CA ASP A 316 -25.59 -1.94 39.85
C ASP A 316 -27.00 -1.40 40.15
N ARG A 317 -27.56 -0.59 39.23
CA ARG A 317 -28.90 0.00 39.28
C ARG A 317 -29.92 -0.69 38.37
N GLY A 318 -29.59 -1.88 37.87
CA GLY A 318 -30.59 -2.80 37.30
C GLY A 318 -30.93 -2.60 35.82
N GLY A 319 -29.95 -2.43 34.93
CA GLY A 319 -30.11 -2.99 33.56
C GLY A 319 -29.70 -2.15 32.35
N ASP A 320 -29.63 -0.82 32.43
CA ASP A 320 -29.41 0.03 31.23
C ASP A 320 -27.95 0.26 30.86
N TRP A 321 -27.03 -0.50 31.45
CA TRP A 321 -25.59 -0.35 31.19
C TRP A 321 -25.23 -0.54 29.72
N ILE A 322 -26.06 -1.24 28.94
CA ILE A 322 -25.83 -1.45 27.51
C ILE A 322 -26.23 -0.22 26.67
N ALA A 323 -27.00 0.72 27.21
CA ALA A 323 -27.50 1.88 26.46
C ALA A 323 -26.40 2.79 25.90
N PRO A 324 -25.43 3.29 26.69
CA PRO A 324 -24.39 4.15 26.14
C PRO A 324 -23.47 3.36 25.22
N THR A 325 -23.22 3.89 24.03
CA THR A 325 -22.23 3.42 23.05
C THR A 325 -21.30 4.58 22.69
N LEU A 326 -20.01 4.28 22.58
CA LEU A 326 -18.98 5.28 22.26
C LEU A 326 -18.56 5.15 20.81
N TYR A 327 -18.75 6.23 20.06
CA TYR A 327 -18.11 6.46 18.77
C TYR A 327 -16.98 7.47 18.96
N SER A 328 -15.78 7.13 18.52
CA SER A 328 -14.62 7.98 18.72
C SER A 328 -13.54 7.66 17.70
N ALA A 329 -12.91 8.70 17.15
CA ALA A 329 -11.67 8.51 16.40
C ALA A 329 -10.50 8.16 17.34
N LYS A 330 -10.54 8.70 18.57
CA LYS A 330 -9.60 8.39 19.65
C LYS A 330 -10.16 8.85 21.00
N PRO A 331 -10.42 7.95 21.96
CA PRO A 331 -11.00 8.33 23.24
C PRO A 331 -9.90 8.87 24.17
N GLU A 332 -9.54 10.14 24.02
CA GLU A 332 -8.53 10.81 24.85
C GLU A 332 -9.16 11.56 26.05
N PRO A 333 -8.37 11.89 27.09
CA PRO A 333 -8.84 12.77 28.16
C PRO A 333 -9.24 14.14 27.63
N LEU A 334 -10.39 14.65 28.05
CA LEU A 334 -10.83 16.01 27.71
C LEU A 334 -10.37 17.05 28.73
N ALA A 335 -10.17 16.64 29.98
CA ALA A 335 -9.69 17.49 31.07
C ALA A 335 -8.36 16.99 31.64
N ARG A 336 -7.56 17.90 32.20
CA ARG A 336 -6.38 17.56 33.02
C ARG A 336 -6.82 17.26 34.46
N SER A 337 -6.28 16.21 35.07
CA SER A 337 -6.59 15.84 36.46
C SER A 337 -6.15 16.94 37.44
N LEU A 338 -7.03 17.30 38.39
CA LEU A 338 -6.85 18.43 39.32
C LEU A 338 -6.47 18.01 40.75
N VAL A 339 -6.28 16.72 41.03
CA VAL A 339 -5.93 16.23 42.37
C VAL A 339 -4.41 16.22 42.55
N SER A 340 -3.93 17.10 43.42
CA SER A 340 -2.57 17.14 43.95
C SER A 340 -2.52 16.46 45.33
N GLU A 341 -1.58 15.53 45.53
CA GLU A 341 -0.64 15.40 46.68
C GLU A 341 0.06 14.02 46.74
N PRO A 342 1.21 13.83 47.44
CA PRO A 342 2.37 14.72 47.61
C PRO A 342 3.73 14.01 47.35
N ALA A 343 4.79 14.83 47.37
CA ALA A 343 6.19 14.54 47.70
C ALA A 343 7.26 14.41 46.58
N VAL A 344 8.30 15.21 46.84
CA VAL A 344 9.70 15.18 46.40
C VAL A 344 9.99 15.78 45.02
N GLY A 345 10.65 16.94 45.06
CA GLY A 345 11.00 17.75 43.91
C GLY A 345 11.92 17.04 42.92
N ALA A 346 11.66 17.28 41.63
CA ALA A 346 12.66 17.26 40.59
C ALA A 346 12.13 18.10 39.41
N ALA A 347 13.05 18.83 38.81
CA ALA A 347 12.87 19.81 37.75
C ALA A 347 11.91 19.40 36.62
N SER A 348 11.29 20.43 36.04
CA SER A 348 10.58 20.45 34.76
C SER A 348 11.24 19.56 33.70
N ARG A 349 10.76 18.32 33.55
CA ARG A 349 11.01 17.51 32.36
C ARG A 349 9.99 17.92 31.30
N SER A 350 10.39 18.87 30.46
CA SER A 350 9.70 19.29 29.23
C SER A 350 9.27 18.05 28.42
N ARG A 351 7.96 17.79 28.39
CA ARG A 351 7.32 16.84 27.48
C ARG A 351 7.25 17.49 26.10
N SER A 352 7.98 16.90 25.15
CA SER A 352 8.07 17.30 23.75
C SER A 352 6.69 17.37 23.08
N ALA A 353 6.38 18.51 22.45
CA ALA A 353 5.13 18.82 21.76
C ALA A 353 5.08 18.28 20.31
N TYR A 354 5.69 17.13 20.02
CA TYR A 354 5.66 16.50 18.70
C TYR A 354 5.39 15.00 18.84
N ARG A 355 4.13 14.58 18.70
CA ARG A 355 3.79 13.20 18.33
C ARG A 355 2.98 13.23 17.03
N ASP A 356 3.71 13.19 15.93
CA ASP A 356 3.18 12.82 14.62
C ASP A 356 2.68 11.37 14.65
N ARG A 357 1.88 11.01 13.63
CA ARG A 357 1.30 9.68 13.35
C ARG A 357 2.25 8.50 13.69
N PRO A 358 1.74 7.28 13.96
CA PRO A 358 2.62 6.12 14.16
C PRO A 358 3.61 5.98 13.00
N ILE A 359 4.88 5.70 13.33
CA ILE A 359 5.91 5.44 12.34
C ILE A 359 5.53 4.18 11.55
N VAL A 360 5.51 4.29 10.22
CA VAL A 360 5.27 3.15 9.33
C VAL A 360 6.60 2.45 9.07
N GLY A 361 6.61 1.11 9.18
CA GLY A 361 7.80 0.28 9.09
C GLY A 361 8.83 0.54 10.20
N ARG A 362 10.09 0.15 9.97
CA ARG A 362 11.26 0.37 10.85
C ARG A 362 11.33 -0.43 12.16
N SER A 363 10.56 -1.51 12.28
CA SER A 363 10.62 -2.39 13.46
C SER A 363 11.99 -3.04 13.64
N VAL A 364 12.67 -3.37 12.54
CA VAL A 364 14.01 -3.98 12.53
C VAL A 364 15.05 -3.00 13.03
N GLU A 365 15.09 -1.78 12.50
CA GLU A 365 16.05 -0.76 12.88
C GLU A 365 15.84 -0.31 14.34
N ARG A 366 14.58 -0.15 14.78
CA ARG A 366 14.25 0.10 16.20
C ARG A 366 14.76 -1.02 17.11
N GLY A 367 14.50 -2.28 16.71
CA GLY A 367 15.01 -3.45 17.42
C GLY A 367 16.54 -3.49 17.49
N ARG A 368 17.22 -3.05 16.43
CA ARG A 368 18.69 -2.98 16.37
C ARG A 368 19.26 -1.90 17.28
N VAL A 369 18.65 -0.71 17.34
CA VAL A 369 19.02 0.34 18.30
C VAL A 369 18.88 -0.17 19.74
N ARG A 370 17.74 -0.83 20.04
CA ARG A 370 17.51 -1.42 21.36
C ARG A 370 18.56 -2.49 21.69
N ARG A 371 18.81 -3.43 20.77
CA ARG A 371 19.79 -4.51 20.98
C ARG A 371 21.18 -3.95 21.27
N ALA A 372 21.62 -2.97 20.48
CA ALA A 372 22.92 -2.33 20.65
C ALA A 372 23.06 -1.69 22.05
N LEU A 373 22.09 -0.86 22.43
CA LEU A 373 22.18 -0.07 23.66
C LEU A 373 21.90 -0.89 24.94
N ILE A 374 21.05 -1.90 24.86
CA ILE A 374 20.55 -2.63 26.04
C ILE A 374 21.16 -4.02 26.17
N ASP A 375 21.22 -4.77 25.07
CA ASP A 375 21.62 -6.17 25.10
C ASP A 375 23.14 -6.33 24.89
N GLU A 376 23.76 -5.49 24.05
CA GLU A 376 25.19 -5.54 23.69
C GLU A 376 26.06 -4.54 24.48
N GLY A 377 25.44 -3.59 25.19
CA GLY A 377 26.15 -2.61 26.02
C GLY A 377 26.87 -1.51 25.25
N VAL A 378 26.54 -1.30 23.98
CA VAL A 378 27.07 -0.19 23.17
C VAL A 378 26.55 1.13 23.74
N ARG A 379 27.42 2.14 23.89
CA ARG A 379 27.04 3.44 24.48
C ARG A 379 26.91 4.58 23.48
N ALA A 380 27.29 4.36 22.21
CA ALA A 380 27.13 5.33 21.14
C ALA A 380 26.58 4.65 19.88
N VAL A 381 25.42 5.13 19.40
CA VAL A 381 24.78 4.69 18.17
C VAL A 381 24.59 5.89 17.24
N ALA A 382 24.94 5.73 15.96
CA ALA A 382 24.71 6.72 14.93
C ALA A 382 23.74 6.18 13.87
N LEU A 383 22.61 6.86 13.68
CA LEU A 383 21.70 6.61 12.58
C LEU A 383 22.16 7.45 11.38
N THR A 384 22.66 6.78 10.33
CA THR A 384 23.17 7.40 9.11
C THR A 384 22.23 7.17 7.93
N GLY A 385 22.26 8.01 6.88
CA GLY A 385 21.36 7.87 5.73
C GLY A 385 20.94 9.19 5.08
N THR A 386 20.21 9.10 3.98
CA THR A 386 19.93 10.25 3.08
C THR A 386 19.01 11.30 3.72
N GLY A 387 18.99 12.52 3.19
CA GLY A 387 18.01 13.54 3.58
C GLY A 387 16.58 13.05 3.32
N GLY A 388 15.67 13.16 4.28
CA GLY A 388 14.28 12.70 4.12
C GLY A 388 14.04 11.20 4.32
N VAL A 389 15.06 10.38 4.64
CA VAL A 389 14.90 8.94 4.90
C VAL A 389 14.22 8.59 6.25
N GLY A 390 14.04 9.60 7.13
CA GLY A 390 13.32 9.43 8.40
C GLY A 390 14.18 9.21 9.65
N LYS A 391 15.50 9.42 9.59
CA LYS A 391 16.43 9.24 10.74
C LYS A 391 15.99 9.95 12.02
N SER A 392 15.60 11.22 11.92
CA SER A 392 15.12 12.02 13.05
C SER A 392 13.86 11.43 13.70
N ARG A 393 12.94 10.91 12.88
CA ARG A 393 11.72 10.25 13.37
C ARG A 393 12.04 8.90 14.02
N LEU A 394 12.94 8.12 13.42
CA LEU A 394 13.42 6.86 13.96
C LEU A 394 14.16 7.04 15.30
N ALA A 395 15.04 8.04 15.42
CA ALA A 395 15.74 8.33 16.67
C ALA A 395 14.79 8.70 17.79
N ARG A 396 13.76 9.51 17.50
CA ARG A 396 12.73 9.88 18.49
C ARG A 396 11.91 8.68 18.93
N GLU A 397 11.48 7.84 17.99
CA GLU A 397 10.68 6.65 18.30
C GLU A 397 11.50 5.62 19.10
N ALA A 398 12.73 5.33 18.67
CA ALA A 398 13.64 4.43 19.39
C ALA A 398 13.98 4.96 20.79
N ALA A 399 14.16 6.28 20.95
CA ALA A 399 14.36 6.89 22.26
C ALA A 399 13.11 6.74 23.15
N SER A 400 11.91 6.87 22.58
CA SER A 400 10.65 6.63 23.30
C SER A 400 10.51 5.17 23.76
N ASP A 401 10.96 4.20 22.96
CA ASP A 401 10.96 2.77 23.34
C ASP A 401 11.92 2.48 24.51
N LEU A 402 12.99 3.26 24.60
CA LEU A 402 14.09 3.08 25.55
C LEU A 402 13.94 3.90 26.83
N GLU A 403 12.94 4.77 26.95
CA GLU A 403 12.76 5.65 28.12
C GLU A 403 12.79 4.87 29.46
N ALA A 404 12.19 3.67 29.50
CA ALA A 404 12.18 2.83 30.70
C ALA A 404 13.57 2.30 31.10
N ASN A 405 14.52 2.23 30.15
CA ASN A 405 15.89 1.77 30.38
C ASN A 405 16.82 2.90 30.85
N PHE A 406 16.40 4.16 30.77
CA PHE A 406 17.18 5.34 31.17
C PHE A 406 16.39 6.19 32.20
N PRO A 407 16.27 5.72 33.46
CA PRO A 407 15.39 6.32 34.48
C PRO A 407 15.77 7.76 34.83
N ASP A 408 17.04 8.12 34.67
CA ASP A 408 17.55 9.47 34.97
C ASP A 408 17.27 10.47 33.84
N GLY A 409 16.81 9.99 32.68
CA GLY A 409 16.18 10.82 31.66
C GLY A 409 16.65 10.53 30.25
N THR A 410 15.80 10.92 29.29
CA THR A 410 16.12 10.95 27.86
C THR A 410 16.04 12.40 27.39
N PHE A 411 17.11 12.92 26.79
CA PHE A 411 17.23 14.32 26.41
C PHE A 411 17.42 14.46 24.90
N PHE A 412 16.49 15.17 24.26
CA PHE A 412 16.54 15.44 22.83
C PHE A 412 17.17 16.81 22.55
N ILE A 413 18.18 16.83 21.67
CA ILE A 413 18.97 18.01 21.31
C ILE A 413 18.97 18.16 19.78
N PRO A 414 18.16 19.08 19.23
CA PRO A 414 18.23 19.44 17.82
C PRO A 414 19.57 20.13 17.52
N CYS A 415 20.36 19.57 16.61
CA CYS A 415 21.73 20.01 16.31
C CYS A 415 21.88 20.74 14.96
N GLY A 416 20.80 20.86 14.19
CA GLY A 416 20.84 21.38 12.81
C GLY A 416 21.36 22.81 12.64
N GLU A 417 21.33 23.64 13.69
CA GLU A 417 21.80 25.04 13.68
C GLU A 417 23.00 25.28 14.62
N ILE A 418 23.54 24.22 15.25
CA ILE A 418 24.65 24.36 16.20
C ILE A 418 25.97 24.44 15.42
N ALA A 419 26.73 25.50 15.69
CA ALA A 419 27.93 25.84 14.91
C ALA A 419 29.20 25.07 15.36
N ASP A 420 29.35 24.76 16.66
CA ASP A 420 30.57 24.18 17.22
C ASP A 420 30.33 23.38 18.52
N ALA A 421 31.41 22.80 19.05
CA ALA A 421 31.39 21.97 20.25
C ALA A 421 31.08 22.75 21.55
N GLU A 422 31.43 24.04 21.65
CA GLU A 422 31.12 24.86 22.82
C GLU A 422 29.63 25.16 22.90
N ALA A 423 29.01 25.48 21.76
CA ALA A 423 27.57 25.68 21.64
C ALA A 423 26.80 24.40 21.98
N LEU A 424 27.24 23.24 21.49
CA LEU A 424 26.65 21.95 21.86
C LEU A 424 26.77 21.69 23.36
N ALA A 425 27.95 21.92 23.95
CA ALA A 425 28.17 21.71 25.37
C ALA A 425 27.29 22.61 26.25
N ALA A 426 27.04 23.85 25.82
CA ALA A 426 26.12 24.77 26.50
C ALA A 426 24.66 24.29 26.45
N ILE A 427 24.19 23.81 25.29
CA ILE A 427 22.82 23.30 25.13
C ILE A 427 22.63 22.01 25.93
N VAL A 428 23.60 21.09 25.91
CA VAL A 428 23.58 19.88 26.73
C VAL A 428 23.51 20.24 28.21
N ARG A 429 24.36 21.18 28.68
CA ARG A 429 24.35 21.63 30.08
C ARG A 429 22.99 22.21 30.48
N ALA A 430 22.46 23.13 29.69
CA ALA A 430 21.16 23.75 29.95
C ALA A 430 20.01 22.72 29.99
N ARG A 431 20.13 21.61 29.25
CA ARG A 431 19.09 20.58 29.20
C ARG A 431 19.20 19.55 30.33
N VAL A 432 20.41 19.20 30.71
CA VAL A 432 20.72 18.10 31.63
C VAL A 432 20.92 18.59 33.06
N ALA A 433 21.43 19.81 33.25
CA ALA A 433 21.69 20.45 34.53
C ALA A 433 21.23 21.93 34.54
N PRO A 434 19.91 22.21 34.44
CA PRO A 434 19.38 23.56 34.29
C PRO A 434 19.63 24.48 35.50
N ASP A 435 19.92 23.91 36.68
CA ASP A 435 20.12 24.65 37.93
C ASP A 435 21.60 25.03 38.19
N SER A 436 22.50 24.84 37.22
CA SER A 436 23.93 25.12 37.37
C SER A 436 24.59 25.61 36.08
N ASP A 437 25.19 26.80 36.14
CA ASP A 437 25.93 27.41 35.03
C ASP A 437 27.42 27.04 35.00
N ALA A 438 27.90 26.22 35.95
CA ALA A 438 29.30 25.83 36.00
C ALA A 438 29.65 24.87 34.82
N PRO A 439 30.74 25.11 34.06
CA PRO A 439 31.15 24.24 32.96
C PRO A 439 31.28 22.73 33.30
N PRO A 440 31.76 22.30 34.49
CA PRO A 440 31.79 20.88 34.85
C PRO A 440 30.44 20.30 35.30
N ALA A 441 29.37 21.12 35.39
CA ALA A 441 28.07 20.68 35.91
C ALA A 441 27.43 19.55 35.09
N THR A 442 27.66 19.50 33.78
CA THR A 442 27.19 18.41 32.91
C THR A 442 27.78 17.07 33.34
N PHE A 443 29.11 17.01 33.55
CA PHE A 443 29.79 15.78 33.95
C PHE A 443 29.41 15.37 35.37
N ALA A 444 29.36 16.33 36.29
CA ALA A 444 28.95 16.08 37.68
C ALA A 444 27.49 15.57 37.78
N TYR A 445 26.60 16.05 36.91
CA TYR A 445 25.22 15.55 36.86
C TYR A 445 25.14 14.13 36.30
N LEU A 446 25.88 13.84 35.23
CA LEU A 446 25.83 12.55 34.53
C LEU A 446 26.52 11.42 35.30
N GLN A 447 27.46 11.75 36.19
CA GLN A 447 28.19 10.78 36.99
C GLN A 447 27.25 9.90 37.83
N GLY A 448 27.33 8.58 37.64
CA GLY A 448 26.50 7.61 38.34
C GLY A 448 25.03 7.53 37.88
N LYS A 449 24.63 8.24 36.82
CA LYS A 449 23.26 8.24 36.28
C LYS A 449 23.15 7.45 34.98
N ARG A 450 21.94 6.98 34.70
CA ARG A 450 21.53 6.31 33.46
C ARG A 450 20.71 7.23 32.56
N VAL A 451 21.40 7.91 31.65
CA VAL A 451 20.84 8.95 30.78
C VAL A 451 21.00 8.59 29.30
N LEU A 452 19.98 8.88 28.48
CA LEU A 452 20.06 8.81 27.03
C LEU A 452 20.10 10.21 26.41
N LEU A 453 21.13 10.52 25.65
CA LEU A 453 21.23 11.77 24.87
C LEU A 453 20.90 11.47 23.40
N VAL A 454 19.93 12.18 22.84
CA VAL A 454 19.54 12.09 21.42
C VAL A 454 19.97 13.35 20.69
N LEU A 455 21.00 13.26 19.86
CA LEU A 455 21.56 14.36 19.09
C LEU A 455 21.04 14.32 17.65
N ASP A 456 20.06 15.17 17.31
CA ASP A 456 19.38 15.11 16.02
C ASP A 456 19.97 16.11 15.01
N GLY A 457 20.64 15.61 13.97
CA GLY A 457 21.18 16.41 12.88
C GLY A 457 22.56 16.97 13.16
N ILE A 458 23.52 16.13 13.55
CA ILE A 458 24.90 16.56 13.91
C ILE A 458 25.80 16.82 12.69
N ASP A 459 25.24 16.97 11.49
CA ASP A 459 25.97 17.03 10.21
C ASP A 459 27.10 18.08 10.20
N ALA A 460 26.82 19.30 10.68
CA ALA A 460 27.80 20.38 10.73
C ALA A 460 28.88 20.16 11.81
N LEU A 461 28.56 19.36 12.83
CA LEU A 461 29.38 19.13 14.01
C LEU A 461 30.41 18.01 13.82
N VAL A 462 30.19 17.10 12.85
CA VAL A 462 31.12 16.01 12.53
C VAL A 462 32.52 16.53 12.17
N HIS A 463 32.61 17.70 11.53
CA HIS A 463 33.89 18.34 11.17
C HIS A 463 34.34 19.44 12.14
N ALA A 464 33.54 19.78 13.17
CA ALA A 464 33.78 20.89 14.09
C ALA A 464 34.38 20.47 15.45
N GLY A 465 34.99 19.27 15.55
CA GLY A 465 35.70 18.82 16.76
C GLY A 465 34.84 18.29 17.91
N VAL A 466 33.55 18.03 17.67
CA VAL A 466 32.59 17.54 18.69
C VAL A 466 32.91 16.14 19.25
N ALA A 467 33.66 15.32 18.51
CA ALA A 467 34.01 13.96 18.93
C ALA A 467 34.63 13.92 20.34
N SER A 468 35.62 14.78 20.58
CA SER A 468 36.32 14.89 21.87
C SER A 468 35.41 15.25 23.05
N PHE A 469 34.34 16.02 22.82
CA PHE A 469 33.38 16.37 23.86
C PHE A 469 32.45 15.20 24.20
N LEU A 470 31.97 14.48 23.18
CA LEU A 470 31.10 13.32 23.37
C LEU A 470 31.86 12.13 23.98
N GLU A 471 33.12 11.92 23.58
CA GLU A 471 34.03 10.95 24.21
C GLU A 471 34.15 11.21 25.70
N ARG A 472 34.44 12.45 26.10
CA ARG A 472 34.54 12.83 27.51
C ARG A 472 33.23 12.60 28.29
N ILE A 473 32.06 12.75 27.65
CA ILE A 473 30.77 12.42 28.27
C ILE A 473 30.68 10.92 28.55
N LEU A 474 31.05 10.10 27.57
CA LEU A 474 31.03 8.64 27.70
C LEU A 474 32.08 8.14 28.70
N GLU A 475 33.27 8.76 28.78
CA GLU A 475 34.30 8.40 29.77
C GLU A 475 33.91 8.77 31.21
N ALA A 476 33.21 9.90 31.39
CA ALA A 476 32.86 10.40 32.71
C ALA A 476 31.63 9.70 33.34
N ALA A 477 30.80 9.02 32.53
CA ALA A 477 29.53 8.47 32.97
C ALA A 477 29.19 7.13 32.29
N ASP A 478 29.52 6.02 32.96
CA ASP A 478 29.34 4.65 32.46
C ASP A 478 27.87 4.29 32.13
N GLY A 479 26.91 4.96 32.78
CA GLY A 479 25.47 4.77 32.54
C GLY A 479 24.90 5.62 31.40
N THR A 480 25.68 6.50 30.78
CA THR A 480 25.20 7.39 29.72
C THR A 480 25.34 6.75 28.34
N ALA A 481 24.29 6.87 27.53
CA ALA A 481 24.27 6.45 26.13
C ALA A 481 23.91 7.61 25.20
N ILE A 482 24.40 7.56 23.95
CA ILE A 482 24.18 8.57 22.91
C ILE A 482 23.57 7.92 21.68
N VAL A 483 22.47 8.48 21.18
CA VAL A 483 21.92 8.22 19.84
C VAL A 483 22.06 9.49 19.03
N SER A 484 22.74 9.43 17.89
CA SER A 484 22.89 10.58 17.00
C SER A 484 22.24 10.32 15.65
N THR A 485 21.72 11.36 15.01
CA THR A 485 21.32 11.30 13.60
C THR A 485 22.24 12.19 12.78
N SER A 486 22.75 11.63 11.68
CA SER A 486 23.55 12.39 10.74
C SER A 486 23.43 11.80 9.34
N ARG A 487 23.77 12.59 8.33
CA ARG A 487 23.97 12.13 6.96
C ARG A 487 25.33 11.47 6.79
N LEU A 488 26.31 11.82 7.64
CA LEU A 488 27.67 11.30 7.65
C LEU A 488 27.92 10.45 8.90
N ARG A 489 28.84 9.48 8.83
CA ARG A 489 29.27 8.76 10.03
C ARG A 489 30.07 9.71 10.94
N PRO A 490 29.68 9.91 12.21
CA PRO A 490 30.47 10.71 13.14
C PRO A 490 31.80 10.03 13.48
N ALA A 491 32.88 10.80 13.57
CA ALA A 491 34.22 10.34 13.90
C ALA A 491 34.37 10.08 15.42
N LEU A 492 33.55 9.20 15.97
CA LEU A 492 33.57 8.78 17.38
C LEU A 492 34.16 7.36 17.50
N PRO A 493 35.07 7.10 18.45
CA PRO A 493 35.51 5.76 18.79
C PRO A 493 34.34 4.95 19.36
N ASP A 494 34.28 3.66 19.03
CA ASP A 494 33.27 2.70 19.50
C ASP A 494 31.79 3.06 19.17
N VAL A 495 31.57 3.92 18.17
CA VAL A 495 30.21 4.20 17.67
C VAL A 495 29.72 3.09 16.73
N LEU A 496 28.56 2.51 17.07
CA LEU A 496 27.85 1.60 16.18
C LEU A 496 27.03 2.38 15.18
N GLU A 497 27.36 2.22 13.90
CA GLU A 497 26.60 2.80 12.81
C GLU A 497 25.43 1.90 12.40
N ILE A 498 24.24 2.50 12.29
CA ILE A 498 23.04 1.87 11.75
C ILE A 498 22.59 2.67 10.52
N PRO A 499 22.91 2.19 9.30
CA PRO A 499 22.50 2.87 8.08
C PRO A 499 20.99 2.68 7.84
N ILE A 500 20.29 3.79 7.63
CA ILE A 500 18.86 3.83 7.37
C ILE A 500 18.63 3.90 5.86
N ARG A 501 18.09 2.82 5.32
CA ARG A 501 17.72 2.67 3.89
C ARG A 501 16.33 3.25 3.63
N PRO A 502 15.87 3.44 2.39
CA PRO A 502 14.49 3.79 2.07
C PRO A 502 13.50 2.78 2.66
N LEU A 503 12.26 3.21 2.80
CA LEU A 503 11.21 2.41 3.41
C LEU A 503 10.73 1.34 2.41
N GLU A 504 10.55 0.11 2.86
CA GLU A 504 9.99 -0.97 2.03
C GLU A 504 8.45 -0.91 2.07
N GLU A 505 7.88 -0.59 3.24
CA GLU A 505 6.44 -0.41 3.48
C GLU A 505 5.90 0.95 2.99
N CYS A 506 6.32 1.37 1.79
CA CYS A 506 5.97 2.68 1.25
C CYS A 506 4.50 2.85 0.91
N ALA A 507 3.80 1.80 0.47
CA ALA A 507 2.37 1.87 0.18
C ALA A 507 1.55 2.19 1.44
N GLU A 508 1.96 1.67 2.60
CA GLU A 508 1.31 1.98 3.87
C GLU A 508 1.56 3.43 4.29
N LEU A 509 2.77 3.96 4.05
CA LEU A 509 3.06 5.38 4.29
C LEU A 509 2.31 6.29 3.30
N PHE A 510 2.21 5.87 2.03
CA PHE A 510 1.43 6.57 1.01
C PHE A 510 -0.03 6.63 1.43
N HIS A 511 -0.63 5.48 1.77
CA HIS A 511 -2.02 5.40 2.23
C HIS A 511 -2.25 6.21 3.51
N GLN A 512 -1.39 6.07 4.52
CA GLN A 512 -1.45 6.86 5.77
C GLN A 512 -1.37 8.37 5.49
N THR A 513 -0.66 8.78 4.45
CA THR A 513 -0.52 10.19 4.08
C THR A 513 -1.68 10.67 3.17
N ALA A 514 -2.09 9.86 2.21
CA ALA A 514 -3.15 10.13 1.24
C ALA A 514 -4.52 10.23 1.93
N LEU A 515 -4.79 9.38 2.92
CA LEU A 515 -5.98 9.50 3.77
C LEU A 515 -6.11 10.86 4.48
N ALA A 516 -4.99 11.53 4.73
CA ALA A 516 -5.02 12.87 5.31
C ALA A 516 -5.14 13.99 4.29
N ALA A 517 -4.89 13.68 3.01
CA ALA A 517 -5.05 14.59 1.89
C ALA A 517 -6.47 14.49 1.29
N GLN A 518 -6.97 13.27 1.13
CA GLN A 518 -8.33 12.93 0.75
C GLN A 518 -8.96 12.02 1.82
N PRO A 519 -9.91 12.55 2.62
CA PRO A 519 -10.71 11.71 3.50
C PRO A 519 -11.45 10.65 2.69
N TYR A 520 -11.48 9.40 3.17
CA TYR A 520 -12.06 8.23 2.48
C TYR A 520 -11.27 7.70 1.28
N PHE A 521 -9.99 8.03 1.15
CA PHE A 521 -9.11 7.38 0.18
C PHE A 521 -9.00 5.87 0.49
N ASP A 522 -9.75 5.06 -0.26
CA ASP A 522 -9.73 3.60 -0.23
C ASP A 522 -9.43 3.12 -1.66
N PRO A 523 -8.16 2.82 -1.97
CA PRO A 523 -7.78 2.50 -3.34
C PRO A 523 -8.40 1.17 -3.77
N THR A 524 -8.94 1.11 -4.99
CA THR A 524 -9.29 -0.17 -5.62
C THR A 524 -8.06 -1.07 -5.75
N PRO A 525 -8.21 -2.37 -6.07
CA PRO A 525 -7.07 -3.23 -6.38
C PRO A 525 -6.16 -2.65 -7.48
N GLU A 526 -6.74 -2.05 -8.52
CA GLU A 526 -5.98 -1.41 -9.60
C GLU A 526 -5.24 -0.15 -9.10
N GLU A 527 -5.89 0.70 -8.30
CA GLU A 527 -5.26 1.88 -7.70
C GLU A 527 -4.16 1.49 -6.70
N SER A 528 -4.30 0.36 -6.01
CA SER A 528 -3.27 -0.17 -5.11
C SER A 528 -2.01 -0.58 -5.87
N GLU A 529 -2.15 -1.16 -7.07
CA GLU A 529 -1.02 -1.43 -7.97
C GLU A 529 -0.37 -0.14 -8.46
N MET A 530 -1.16 0.89 -8.78
CA MET A 530 -0.64 2.21 -9.15
C MET A 530 0.10 2.87 -7.98
N VAL A 531 -0.40 2.80 -6.74
CA VAL A 531 0.29 3.28 -5.54
C VAL A 531 1.62 2.55 -5.34
N ALA A 532 1.65 1.23 -5.57
CA ALA A 532 2.89 0.47 -5.50
C ALA A 532 3.91 0.95 -6.55
N GLU A 533 3.46 1.25 -7.78
CA GLU A 533 4.31 1.82 -8.83
C GLU A 533 4.82 3.22 -8.48
N ILE A 534 3.96 4.10 -7.95
CA ILE A 534 4.36 5.42 -7.44
C ILE A 534 5.42 5.26 -6.34
N CYS A 535 5.21 4.36 -5.38
CA CYS A 535 6.15 4.09 -4.30
C CYS A 535 7.52 3.59 -4.79
N ARG A 536 7.52 2.74 -5.83
CA ARG A 536 8.76 2.28 -6.50
C ARG A 536 9.50 3.46 -7.13
N ARG A 537 8.79 4.35 -7.83
CA ARG A 537 9.36 5.49 -8.56
C ARG A 537 9.79 6.67 -7.71
N VAL A 538 9.34 6.77 -6.47
CA VAL A 538 9.88 7.75 -5.50
C VAL A 538 11.05 7.16 -4.70
N GLY A 539 11.57 6.00 -5.10
CA GLY A 539 12.71 5.32 -4.49
C GLY A 539 12.50 4.91 -3.03
N GLY A 540 11.25 4.76 -2.59
CA GLY A 540 10.91 4.45 -1.20
C GLY A 540 11.29 5.52 -0.17
N LEU A 541 11.63 6.74 -0.60
CA LEU A 541 12.01 7.82 0.31
C LEU A 541 10.77 8.34 1.06
N PRO A 542 10.69 8.21 2.40
CA PRO A 542 9.51 8.59 3.16
C PRO A 542 9.05 10.03 2.90
N LEU A 543 9.98 10.97 2.76
CA LEU A 543 9.64 12.36 2.43
C LEU A 543 9.01 12.50 1.04
N ALA A 544 9.54 11.80 0.02
CA ALA A 544 9.00 11.83 -1.34
C ALA A 544 7.63 11.15 -1.42
N VAL A 545 7.45 10.02 -0.71
CA VAL A 545 6.15 9.35 -0.56
C VAL A 545 5.12 10.27 0.10
N VAL A 546 5.52 10.97 1.17
CA VAL A 546 4.63 11.92 1.86
C VAL A 546 4.23 13.05 0.91
N LEU A 547 5.18 13.61 0.15
CA LEU A 547 4.90 14.66 -0.82
C LEU A 547 3.96 14.17 -1.94
N ALA A 548 4.20 12.97 -2.49
CA ALA A 548 3.33 12.34 -3.48
C ALA A 548 1.90 12.19 -2.97
N ALA A 549 1.76 11.54 -1.82
CA ALA A 549 0.47 11.29 -1.22
C ALA A 549 -0.26 12.57 -0.80
N THR A 550 0.45 13.67 -0.46
CA THR A 550 -0.20 14.95 -0.19
C THR A 550 -0.85 15.60 -1.42
N ARG A 551 -0.43 15.23 -2.64
CA ARG A 551 -1.04 15.70 -3.91
C ARG A 551 -2.40 15.11 -4.20
N MET A 552 -2.73 14.01 -3.53
CA MET A 552 -4.08 13.47 -3.60
C MET A 552 -5.12 14.53 -3.23
N ARG A 553 -4.80 15.60 -2.49
CA ARG A 553 -5.73 16.73 -2.26
C ARG A 553 -6.42 17.24 -3.53
N ASP A 554 -5.69 17.28 -4.64
CA ASP A 554 -6.14 17.90 -5.90
C ASP A 554 -6.15 16.92 -7.08
N MET A 555 -5.80 15.65 -6.86
CA MET A 555 -5.53 14.66 -7.92
C MET A 555 -6.00 13.25 -7.53
N THR A 556 -6.32 12.42 -8.52
CA THR A 556 -6.57 10.97 -8.30
C THR A 556 -5.25 10.17 -8.32
N VAL A 557 -5.31 8.89 -7.92
CA VAL A 557 -4.16 7.97 -8.01
C VAL A 557 -3.73 7.79 -9.46
N ALA A 558 -4.69 7.72 -10.38
CA ALA A 558 -4.43 7.58 -11.81
C ALA A 558 -3.69 8.82 -12.34
N ASP A 559 -4.14 10.03 -12.02
CA ASP A 559 -3.47 11.27 -12.44
C ASP A 559 -2.05 11.35 -11.86
N LEU A 560 -1.88 11.00 -10.59
CA LEU A 560 -0.57 10.99 -9.94
C LEU A 560 0.36 9.94 -10.54
N SER A 561 -0.18 8.76 -10.89
CA SER A 561 0.54 7.67 -11.54
C SER A 561 0.98 8.08 -12.94
N GLU A 562 0.11 8.69 -13.75
CA GLU A 562 0.44 9.19 -15.09
C GLU A 562 1.56 10.22 -15.04
N ILE A 563 1.50 11.15 -14.10
CA ILE A 563 2.49 12.21 -13.94
C ILE A 563 3.85 11.70 -13.45
N VAL A 564 3.82 10.77 -12.49
CA VAL A 564 5.03 10.07 -12.04
C VAL A 564 5.54 9.14 -13.15
N GLN A 565 4.66 8.67 -14.05
CA GLN A 565 5.00 7.89 -15.25
C GLN A 565 5.76 8.71 -16.29
N GLU A 566 5.35 9.97 -16.51
CA GLU A 566 5.98 10.95 -17.38
C GLU A 566 7.37 11.44 -16.88
N GLY A 567 7.78 11.04 -15.67
CA GLY A 567 9.12 11.27 -15.13
C GLY A 567 9.30 12.62 -14.42
N SER A 568 8.22 13.16 -13.85
CA SER A 568 8.21 14.52 -13.27
C SER A 568 7.77 14.53 -11.80
N LEU A 569 8.69 14.35 -10.84
CA LEU A 569 8.44 14.69 -9.43
C LEU A 569 8.26 16.21 -9.25
N ARG A 570 8.43 17.04 -10.30
CA ARG A 570 8.01 18.45 -10.28
C ARG A 570 6.56 18.62 -9.87
N VAL A 571 5.68 17.69 -10.24
CA VAL A 571 4.28 17.78 -9.86
C VAL A 571 4.06 17.39 -8.40
N LEU A 572 4.96 16.62 -7.78
CA LEU A 572 4.99 16.50 -6.31
C LEU A 572 5.43 17.79 -5.62
N SER A 573 6.03 18.72 -6.38
CA SER A 573 6.58 20.01 -5.95
C SER A 573 5.80 21.26 -6.40
N GLY A 574 4.67 21.14 -7.12
CA GLY A 574 3.71 22.24 -7.29
C GLY A 574 4.29 23.47 -7.97
N ARG A 575 3.60 24.62 -7.83
CA ARG A 575 4.16 25.90 -8.31
C ARG A 575 5.30 26.30 -7.39
N ARG A 576 6.27 27.04 -7.94
CA ARG A 576 7.51 27.57 -7.32
C ARG A 576 7.31 28.42 -6.05
N GLU A 577 6.08 28.52 -5.54
CA GLU A 577 5.61 29.36 -4.43
C GLU A 577 5.06 28.53 -3.23
N ASP A 578 5.02 27.19 -3.30
CA ASP A 578 4.63 26.31 -2.18
C ASP A 578 5.82 26.01 -1.24
N GLU A 579 5.77 26.41 0.04
CA GLU A 579 6.83 26.25 1.06
C GLU A 579 7.31 24.79 1.25
N ALA A 580 6.44 23.79 1.01
CA ALA A 580 6.78 22.37 1.17
C ALA A 580 7.72 21.83 0.07
N SER A 581 7.68 22.46 -1.10
CA SER A 581 8.44 22.09 -2.30
C SER A 581 9.88 22.59 -2.25
N GLU A 582 10.06 23.74 -1.61
CA GLU A 582 11.39 24.26 -1.27
C GLU A 582 12.12 23.25 -0.37
N GLY A 583 11.43 22.63 0.60
CA GLY A 583 12.04 21.70 1.57
C GLY A 583 12.77 20.47 1.00
N LEU A 584 12.23 19.74 0.01
CA LEU A 584 12.88 18.52 -0.54
C LEU A 584 14.06 18.87 -1.44
N PHE A 585 13.87 19.74 -2.44
CA PHE A 585 14.95 20.15 -3.35
C PHE A 585 16.02 20.98 -2.61
N GLN A 586 15.68 21.76 -1.59
CA GLN A 586 16.66 22.43 -0.71
C GLN A 586 17.39 21.42 0.18
N THR A 587 16.73 20.36 0.66
CA THR A 587 17.38 19.28 1.42
C THR A 587 18.35 18.47 0.55
N ILE A 588 17.96 18.13 -0.68
CA ILE A 588 18.83 17.45 -1.65
C ILE A 588 19.94 18.39 -2.09
N GLY A 589 19.62 19.62 -2.45
CA GLY A 589 20.58 20.65 -2.87
C GLY A 589 21.61 21.01 -1.79
N SER A 590 21.22 21.03 -0.52
CA SER A 590 22.18 21.17 0.59
C SER A 590 23.09 19.95 0.75
N SER A 591 22.64 18.76 0.37
CA SER A 591 23.45 17.54 0.38
C SER A 591 24.44 17.53 -0.79
N VAL A 592 23.98 17.89 -2.00
CA VAL A 592 24.83 18.02 -3.20
C VAL A 592 25.83 19.17 -3.05
N GLY A 593 25.43 20.30 -2.47
CA GLY A 593 26.30 21.46 -2.24
C GLY A 593 27.43 21.25 -1.23
N ARG A 594 27.43 20.14 -0.50
CA ARG A 594 28.54 19.73 0.40
C ARG A 594 29.60 18.89 -0.30
N LEU A 595 29.33 18.39 -1.51
CA LEU A 595 30.30 17.66 -2.31
C LEU A 595 31.35 18.62 -2.88
N ASN A 596 32.58 18.12 -3.04
CA ASN A 596 33.54 18.81 -3.90
C ASN A 596 33.08 18.75 -5.37
N SER A 597 33.73 19.55 -6.22
CA SER A 597 33.36 19.67 -7.63
C SER A 597 33.47 18.36 -8.43
N GLU A 598 34.38 17.46 -8.05
CA GLU A 598 34.61 16.17 -8.73
C GLU A 598 33.53 15.15 -8.36
N ASP A 599 33.19 15.02 -7.08
CA ASP A 599 32.15 14.12 -6.60
C ASP A 599 30.75 14.60 -7.05
N ALA A 600 30.50 15.92 -7.08
CA ALA A 600 29.26 16.47 -7.61
C ALA A 600 29.10 16.18 -9.12
N ARG A 601 30.20 16.21 -9.88
CA ARG A 601 30.24 15.87 -11.30
C ARG A 601 30.03 14.36 -11.51
N PHE A 602 30.72 13.53 -10.74
CA PHE A 602 30.53 12.09 -10.76
C PHE A 602 29.08 11.71 -10.46
N LEU A 603 28.47 12.31 -9.42
CA LEU A 603 27.07 12.11 -9.10
C LEU A 603 26.12 12.50 -10.26
N ARG A 604 26.38 13.62 -10.94
CA ARG A 604 25.59 14.03 -12.13
C ARG A 604 25.69 13.01 -13.26
N ASN A 605 26.90 12.50 -13.54
CA ASN A 605 27.10 11.49 -14.57
C ASN A 605 26.34 10.20 -14.25
N LEU A 606 26.24 9.80 -12.98
CA LEU A 606 25.48 8.63 -12.57
C LEU A 606 23.95 8.80 -12.64
N ALA A 607 23.44 10.02 -12.80
CA ALA A 607 22.01 10.28 -12.91
C ALA A 607 21.37 9.64 -14.16
N VAL A 608 22.18 9.22 -15.13
CA VAL A 608 21.70 8.53 -16.34
C VAL A 608 21.13 7.13 -16.06
N PHE A 609 21.55 6.47 -14.97
CA PHE A 609 21.08 5.13 -14.61
C PHE A 609 19.71 5.19 -13.96
N ARG A 610 18.73 4.47 -14.53
CA ARG A 610 17.40 4.28 -13.96
C ARG A 610 17.31 3.00 -13.12
N SER A 611 18.20 2.04 -13.37
CA SER A 611 18.32 0.80 -12.61
C SER A 611 19.57 0.78 -11.72
N ARG A 612 19.74 -0.31 -10.96
CA ARG A 612 20.98 -0.57 -10.22
C ARG A 612 22.15 -0.78 -11.20
N PHE A 613 23.31 -0.25 -10.87
CA PHE A 613 24.52 -0.32 -11.69
C PHE A 613 25.71 -0.85 -10.89
N ALA A 614 26.68 -1.44 -11.58
CA ALA A 614 27.92 -1.92 -10.97
C ALA A 614 29.05 -0.88 -11.12
N VAL A 615 30.12 -1.06 -10.37
CA VAL A 615 31.33 -0.21 -10.46
C VAL A 615 31.86 -0.06 -11.89
N PRO A 616 31.97 -1.13 -12.71
CA PRO A 616 32.46 -0.98 -14.08
C PRO A 616 31.59 -0.04 -14.93
N ASP A 617 30.27 -0.08 -14.74
CA ASP A 617 29.34 0.80 -15.44
C ASP A 617 29.52 2.26 -15.00
N ALA A 618 29.61 2.50 -13.68
CA ALA A 618 29.86 3.83 -13.12
C ALA A 618 31.16 4.45 -13.63
N ALA A 619 32.21 3.63 -13.74
CA ALA A 619 33.51 4.02 -14.28
C ALA A 619 33.42 4.37 -15.78
N GLU A 620 32.74 3.55 -16.58
CA GLU A 620 32.56 3.80 -18.02
C GLU A 620 31.78 5.09 -18.28
N ILE A 621 30.66 5.30 -17.58
CA ILE A 621 29.81 6.50 -17.74
C ILE A 621 30.57 7.77 -17.34
N SER A 622 31.35 7.70 -16.27
CA SER A 622 32.05 8.87 -15.75
C SER A 622 33.45 9.07 -16.35
N GLY A 623 33.90 8.16 -17.23
CA GLY A 623 35.25 8.19 -17.79
C GLY A 623 36.37 8.04 -16.75
N LEU A 624 36.07 7.46 -15.59
CA LEU A 624 37.03 7.23 -14.49
C LEU A 624 37.62 5.81 -14.59
N ASN A 625 38.76 5.60 -13.94
CA ASN A 625 39.21 4.23 -13.71
C ASN A 625 38.41 3.58 -12.56
N ARG A 626 38.51 2.26 -12.44
CA ARG A 626 37.72 1.48 -11.48
C ARG A 626 37.98 1.86 -10.02
N PHE A 627 39.20 2.23 -9.64
CA PHE A 627 39.53 2.58 -8.26
C PHE A 627 38.98 3.96 -7.90
N ASP A 628 39.16 4.94 -8.78
CA ASP A 628 38.62 6.29 -8.57
C ASP A 628 37.09 6.27 -8.50
N ALA A 629 36.43 5.44 -9.32
CA ALA A 629 34.99 5.23 -9.25
C ALA A 629 34.54 4.58 -7.92
N ILE A 630 35.32 3.64 -7.36
CA ILE A 630 35.03 3.06 -6.04
C ILE A 630 35.14 4.13 -4.97
N ASP A 631 36.23 4.90 -4.96
CA ASP A 631 36.46 5.93 -3.95
C ASP A 631 35.38 7.02 -4.02
N ALA A 632 34.99 7.44 -5.23
CA ALA A 632 33.90 8.38 -5.43
C ALA A 632 32.54 7.80 -5.00
N LEU A 633 32.23 6.54 -5.33
CA LEU A 633 31.02 5.85 -4.85
C LEU A 633 31.01 5.71 -3.32
N THR A 634 32.16 5.47 -2.69
CA THR A 634 32.29 5.44 -1.23
C THR A 634 31.98 6.81 -0.64
N ARG A 635 32.56 7.89 -1.17
CA ARG A 635 32.25 9.25 -0.72
C ARG A 635 30.77 9.59 -0.92
N LEU A 636 30.19 9.28 -2.08
CA LEU A 636 28.75 9.50 -2.33
C LEU A 636 27.85 8.68 -1.40
N ARG A 637 28.25 7.46 -1.05
CA ARG A 637 27.55 6.63 -0.06
C ARG A 637 27.67 7.21 1.34
N ASP A 638 28.84 7.72 1.71
CA ASP A 638 29.04 8.38 3.01
C ASP A 638 28.18 9.64 3.11
N HIS A 639 27.99 10.38 2.01
CA HIS A 639 27.03 11.48 1.90
C HIS A 639 25.57 11.02 1.76
N SER A 640 25.33 9.71 1.71
CA SER A 640 24.02 9.10 1.54
C SER A 640 23.30 9.63 0.28
N LEU A 641 24.02 9.69 -0.84
CA LEU A 641 23.49 10.08 -2.16
C LEU A 641 23.39 8.88 -3.12
N VAL A 642 24.06 7.79 -2.78
CA VAL A 642 24.06 6.51 -3.51
C VAL A 642 23.91 5.37 -2.52
N GLU A 643 23.11 4.37 -2.87
CA GLU A 643 22.92 3.14 -2.10
C GLU A 643 23.80 2.02 -2.63
N ALA A 644 24.13 1.06 -1.76
CA ALA A 644 24.91 -0.11 -2.12
C ALA A 644 24.25 -1.40 -1.59
N ASP A 645 24.08 -2.37 -2.47
CA ASP A 645 23.72 -3.75 -2.16
C ASP A 645 24.94 -4.65 -2.36
N LEU A 646 25.37 -5.29 -1.27
CA LEU A 646 26.56 -6.14 -1.21
C LEU A 646 26.21 -7.64 -1.09
N SER A 647 24.93 -8.00 -1.18
CA SER A 647 24.44 -9.35 -0.85
C SER A 647 24.70 -10.42 -1.93
N GLY A 648 25.18 -10.04 -3.12
CA GLY A 648 25.26 -10.91 -4.31
C GLY A 648 26.67 -11.16 -4.85
N GLY A 649 27.74 -10.99 -4.07
CA GLY A 649 29.13 -11.22 -4.50
C GLY A 649 29.72 -10.14 -5.42
N GLN A 650 28.89 -9.27 -6.00
CA GLN A 650 29.29 -8.02 -6.64
C GLN A 650 28.49 -6.86 -6.05
N ALA A 651 29.16 -5.75 -5.75
CA ALA A 651 28.52 -4.54 -5.26
C ALA A 651 27.66 -3.90 -6.36
N LYS A 652 26.36 -3.78 -6.09
CA LYS A 652 25.40 -3.06 -6.95
C LYS A 652 25.03 -1.75 -6.26
N TYR A 653 24.94 -0.67 -7.03
CA TYR A 653 24.65 0.66 -6.54
C TYR A 653 23.38 1.22 -7.17
N SER A 654 22.72 2.17 -6.51
CA SER A 654 21.58 2.90 -7.08
C SER A 654 21.53 4.34 -6.59
N LEU A 655 21.08 5.24 -7.47
CA LEU A 655 20.66 6.58 -7.07
C LEU A 655 19.18 6.54 -6.72
N LEU A 656 18.79 7.36 -5.75
CA LEU A 656 17.39 7.56 -5.42
C LEU A 656 16.76 8.49 -6.45
N ASP A 657 15.55 8.16 -6.90
CA ASP A 657 14.86 8.90 -7.97
C ASP A 657 14.74 10.42 -7.68
N PRO A 658 14.45 10.88 -6.44
CA PRO A 658 14.44 12.32 -6.14
C PRO A 658 15.79 13.01 -6.28
N ILE A 659 16.90 12.31 -6.03
CA ILE A 659 18.25 12.86 -6.24
C ILE A 659 18.51 12.98 -7.73
N ARG A 660 18.14 11.95 -8.50
CA ARG A 660 18.31 11.94 -9.94
C ARG A 660 17.57 13.10 -10.61
N GLU A 661 16.33 13.33 -10.22
CA GLU A 661 15.52 14.42 -10.74
C GLU A 661 16.03 15.80 -10.32
N TYR A 662 16.50 15.94 -9.07
CA TYR A 662 17.22 17.15 -8.65
C TYR A 662 18.41 17.46 -9.57
N LEU A 663 19.20 16.43 -9.91
CA LEU A 663 20.37 16.59 -10.78
C LEU A 663 19.96 16.93 -12.21
N GLU A 664 18.91 16.29 -12.74
CA GLU A 664 18.38 16.58 -14.08
C GLU A 664 17.86 18.02 -14.19
N GLU A 665 17.22 18.55 -13.15
CA GLU A 665 16.70 19.92 -13.14
C GLU A 665 17.76 21.00 -12.92
N THR A 666 18.84 20.65 -12.24
CA THR A 666 19.95 21.57 -11.95
C THR A 666 21.09 21.45 -12.96
N LEU A 667 20.90 20.66 -14.02
CA LEU A 667 21.84 20.58 -15.14
C LEU A 667 22.05 21.97 -15.73
N PRO A 668 23.29 22.45 -15.81
CA PRO A 668 23.57 23.71 -16.49
C PRO A 668 23.24 23.57 -17.98
N PRO A 669 22.71 24.63 -18.63
CA PRO A 669 22.50 24.63 -20.07
C PRO A 669 23.83 24.38 -20.79
N GLY A 670 23.86 23.38 -21.68
CA GLY A 670 25.08 23.02 -22.42
C GLY A 670 26.09 22.17 -21.65
N ASP A 671 25.66 21.35 -20.69
CA ASP A 671 26.52 20.37 -20.01
C ASP A 671 26.99 19.26 -20.99
N GLU A 672 28.13 19.51 -21.66
CA GLU A 672 28.77 18.56 -22.59
C GLU A 672 29.14 17.24 -21.90
N GLU A 673 29.45 17.28 -20.60
CA GLU A 673 29.84 16.09 -19.84
C GLU A 673 28.62 15.23 -19.50
N GLY A 674 27.52 15.86 -19.08
CA GLY A 674 26.23 15.20 -18.92
C GLY A 674 25.74 14.54 -20.22
N LEU A 675 25.90 15.22 -21.36
CA LEU A 675 25.57 14.66 -22.68
C LEU A 675 26.46 13.45 -23.02
N ARG A 676 27.75 13.51 -22.69
CA ARG A 676 28.68 12.38 -22.87
C ARG A 676 28.29 11.19 -22.00
N ALA A 677 27.89 11.42 -20.75
CA ALA A 677 27.41 10.37 -19.84
C ALA A 677 26.14 9.72 -20.40
N GLN A 678 25.18 10.50 -20.92
CA GLN A 678 23.95 9.99 -21.53
C GLN A 678 24.24 9.18 -22.80
N TYR A 679 25.18 9.62 -23.64
CA TYR A 679 25.65 8.87 -24.80
C TYR A 679 26.30 7.54 -24.41
N ALA A 680 27.19 7.54 -23.41
CA ALA A 680 27.81 6.33 -22.89
C ALA A 680 26.77 5.35 -22.32
N HIS A 681 25.75 5.86 -21.63
CA HIS A 681 24.65 5.05 -21.11
C HIS A 681 23.81 4.43 -22.22
N ALA A 682 23.51 5.18 -23.27
CA ALA A 682 22.77 4.67 -24.41
C ALA A 682 23.53 3.54 -25.13
N LYS A 683 24.87 3.67 -25.24
CA LYS A 683 25.74 2.63 -25.78
C LYS A 683 25.77 1.39 -24.87
N LEU A 684 25.94 1.56 -23.57
CA LEU A 684 25.91 0.47 -22.59
C LEU A 684 24.58 -0.29 -22.62
N ALA A 685 23.46 0.42 -22.75
CA ALA A 685 22.14 -0.16 -22.91
C ALA A 685 22.02 -0.97 -24.22
N ALA A 686 22.58 -0.49 -25.33
CA ALA A 686 22.64 -1.26 -26.57
C ALA A 686 23.49 -2.54 -26.46
N ASP A 687 24.64 -2.47 -25.78
CA ASP A 687 25.49 -3.64 -25.53
C ASP A 687 24.79 -4.69 -24.65
N ARG A 688 24.06 -4.24 -23.62
CA ARG A 688 23.20 -5.12 -22.78
C ARG A 688 22.05 -5.73 -23.57
N ALA A 689 21.38 -4.95 -24.41
CA ALA A 689 20.30 -5.44 -25.27
C ALA A 689 20.82 -6.54 -26.22
N LYS A 690 21.99 -6.31 -26.86
CA LYS A 690 22.66 -7.33 -27.67
C LYS A 690 23.01 -8.57 -26.84
N LYS A 691 23.45 -8.38 -25.59
CA LYS A 691 23.75 -9.50 -24.69
C LYS A 691 22.52 -10.35 -24.38
N VAL A 692 21.35 -9.71 -24.16
CA VAL A 692 20.07 -10.42 -24.02
C VAL A 692 19.82 -11.30 -25.24
N ARG A 693 19.96 -10.75 -26.46
CA ARG A 693 19.78 -11.53 -27.70
C ARG A 693 20.78 -12.69 -27.81
N GLU A 694 22.06 -12.48 -27.48
CA GLU A 694 23.08 -13.54 -27.49
C GLU A 694 22.73 -14.68 -26.53
N LEU A 695 22.28 -14.34 -25.31
CA LEU A 695 21.91 -15.31 -24.30
C LEU A 695 20.65 -16.09 -24.69
N VAL A 696 19.66 -15.40 -25.29
CA VAL A 696 18.46 -16.01 -25.88
C VAL A 696 18.86 -17.02 -26.96
N VAL A 697 19.72 -16.63 -27.91
CA VAL A 697 20.23 -17.52 -28.97
C VAL A 697 21.01 -18.70 -28.36
N ALA A 698 21.79 -18.46 -27.31
CA ALA A 698 22.53 -19.48 -26.58
C ALA A 698 21.66 -20.31 -25.62
N ARG A 699 20.34 -20.08 -25.57
CA ARG A 699 19.36 -20.76 -24.70
C ARG A 699 19.64 -20.60 -23.20
N LYS A 700 20.27 -19.49 -22.81
CA LYS A 700 20.58 -19.08 -21.43
C LYS A 700 19.51 -18.14 -20.89
N TRP A 701 18.28 -18.66 -20.81
CA TRP A 701 17.07 -17.88 -20.56
C TRP A 701 17.04 -17.16 -19.21
N VAL A 702 17.50 -17.83 -18.14
CA VAL A 702 17.56 -17.22 -16.79
C VAL A 702 18.51 -16.02 -16.78
N GLU A 703 19.68 -16.16 -17.40
CA GLU A 703 20.67 -15.07 -17.51
C GLU A 703 20.11 -13.92 -18.37
N SER A 704 19.41 -14.21 -19.48
CA SER A 704 18.80 -13.18 -20.31
C SER A 704 17.66 -12.46 -19.58
N SER A 705 16.82 -13.19 -18.85
CA SER A 705 15.71 -12.62 -18.08
C SER A 705 16.21 -11.72 -16.95
N ASP A 706 17.27 -12.13 -16.25
CA ASP A 706 17.87 -11.31 -15.18
C ASP A 706 18.32 -9.94 -15.72
N ILE A 707 19.01 -9.91 -16.87
CA ILE A 707 19.43 -8.66 -17.52
C ILE A 707 18.21 -7.86 -17.98
N LEU A 708 17.26 -8.51 -18.65
CA LEU A 708 16.07 -7.87 -19.22
C LEU A 708 15.26 -7.14 -18.14
N TRP A 709 14.92 -7.84 -17.06
CA TRP A 709 14.10 -7.30 -15.98
C TRP A 709 14.85 -6.33 -15.09
N THR A 710 16.15 -6.52 -14.88
CA THR A 710 16.97 -5.59 -14.09
C THR A 710 17.11 -4.24 -14.79
N HIS A 711 17.27 -4.21 -16.12
CA HIS A 711 17.63 -3.01 -16.88
C HIS A 711 16.52 -2.44 -17.76
N GLN A 712 15.26 -2.83 -17.55
CA GLN A 712 14.14 -2.39 -18.38
C GLN A 712 14.00 -0.85 -18.43
N ALA A 713 14.17 -0.17 -17.30
CA ALA A 713 14.09 1.29 -17.22
C ALA A 713 15.27 1.96 -17.94
N ASP A 714 16.48 1.38 -17.87
CA ASP A 714 17.65 1.86 -18.60
C ASP A 714 17.43 1.78 -20.12
N PHE A 715 16.87 0.67 -20.63
CA PHE A 715 16.57 0.53 -22.06
C PHE A 715 15.60 1.61 -22.55
N ARG A 716 14.53 1.87 -21.78
CA ARG A 716 13.53 2.89 -22.11
C ARG A 716 14.16 4.28 -22.15
N SER A 717 14.92 4.64 -21.11
CA SER A 717 15.59 5.94 -21.01
C SER A 717 16.65 6.12 -22.11
N ALA A 718 17.41 5.07 -22.42
CA ALA A 718 18.41 5.07 -23.48
C ALA A 718 17.78 5.28 -24.87
N VAL A 719 16.68 4.60 -25.17
CA VAL A 719 15.97 4.76 -26.46
C VAL A 719 15.37 6.16 -26.58
N ALA A 720 14.75 6.70 -25.53
CA ALA A 720 14.21 8.04 -25.53
C ALA A 720 15.30 9.10 -25.78
N PHE A 721 16.43 9.01 -25.08
CA PHE A 721 17.57 9.89 -25.30
C PHE A 721 18.14 9.75 -26.72
N ALA A 722 18.35 8.52 -27.18
CA ALA A 722 18.94 8.26 -28.49
C ALA A 722 18.04 8.73 -29.63
N ASP A 723 16.73 8.54 -29.54
CA ASP A 723 15.77 9.01 -30.54
C ASP A 723 15.67 10.54 -30.55
N ALA A 724 15.62 11.19 -29.38
CA ALA A 724 15.57 12.66 -29.28
C ALA A 724 16.83 13.36 -29.83
N ASN A 725 17.98 12.67 -29.84
CA ASN A 725 19.25 13.18 -30.34
C ASN A 725 19.66 12.54 -31.68
N GLU A 726 18.73 11.90 -32.39
CA GLU A 726 18.95 11.29 -33.72
C GLU A 726 20.10 10.26 -33.77
N LEU A 727 20.38 9.60 -32.64
CA LEU A 727 21.34 8.50 -32.52
C LEU A 727 20.73 7.18 -33.01
N PHE A 728 20.21 7.20 -34.24
CA PHE A 728 19.43 6.12 -34.84
C PHE A 728 20.12 4.74 -34.86
N PRO A 729 21.44 4.61 -35.05
CA PRO A 729 22.10 3.30 -34.94
C PRO A 729 21.94 2.64 -33.57
N ILE A 730 21.91 3.42 -32.48
CA ILE A 730 21.71 2.91 -31.12
C ILE A 730 20.26 2.45 -30.94
N VAL A 731 19.29 3.29 -31.38
CA VAL A 731 17.85 2.95 -31.35
C VAL A 731 17.60 1.65 -32.11
N GLY A 732 18.14 1.54 -33.33
CA GLY A 732 18.02 0.36 -34.17
C GLY A 732 18.64 -0.87 -33.52
N SER A 733 19.83 -0.76 -32.94
CA SER A 733 20.51 -1.87 -32.24
C SER A 733 19.70 -2.39 -31.04
N ILE A 734 19.14 -1.49 -30.22
CA ILE A 734 18.29 -1.88 -29.08
C ILE A 734 17.01 -2.56 -29.59
N ALA A 735 16.35 -1.96 -30.59
CA ALA A 735 15.12 -2.50 -31.17
C ALA A 735 15.31 -3.88 -31.78
N ASP A 736 16.34 -4.07 -32.61
CA ASP A 736 16.68 -5.35 -33.22
C ASP A 736 16.98 -6.44 -32.19
N SER A 737 17.48 -6.05 -31.02
CA SER A 737 17.88 -6.98 -29.98
C SER A 737 16.75 -7.37 -29.03
N LEU A 738 15.82 -6.44 -28.73
CA LEU A 738 14.78 -6.65 -27.72
C LEU A 738 13.38 -6.92 -28.30
N ALA A 739 13.07 -6.50 -29.53
CA ALA A 739 11.69 -6.50 -30.04
C ALA A 739 11.01 -7.88 -29.95
N ARG A 740 11.72 -8.95 -30.34
CA ARG A 740 11.20 -10.32 -30.24
C ARG A 740 11.00 -10.75 -28.80
N THR A 741 11.99 -10.51 -27.94
CA THR A 741 11.89 -10.87 -26.51
C THR A 741 10.76 -10.12 -25.82
N TYR A 742 10.60 -8.82 -26.07
CA TYR A 742 9.46 -8.04 -25.54
C TYR A 742 8.12 -8.59 -26.04
N PHE A 743 8.02 -8.97 -27.31
CA PHE A 743 6.82 -9.60 -27.86
C PHE A 743 6.48 -10.91 -27.15
N GLU A 744 7.46 -11.81 -27.04
CA GLU A 744 7.31 -13.15 -26.44
C GLU A 744 7.08 -13.10 -24.92
N SER A 745 7.61 -12.08 -24.24
CA SER A 745 7.42 -11.83 -22.80
C SER A 745 6.14 -11.06 -22.46
N GLY A 746 5.37 -10.60 -23.46
CA GLY A 746 4.12 -9.86 -23.24
C GLY A 746 4.29 -8.37 -22.91
N ILE A 747 5.46 -7.79 -23.17
CA ILE A 747 5.81 -6.39 -22.84
C ILE A 747 5.41 -5.47 -24.01
N TRP A 748 4.13 -5.48 -24.37
CA TRP A 748 3.65 -4.93 -25.65
C TRP A 748 3.57 -3.41 -25.73
N THR A 749 3.30 -2.73 -24.62
CA THR A 749 3.25 -1.26 -24.56
C THR A 749 4.63 -0.67 -24.86
N GLU A 750 5.66 -1.17 -24.18
CA GLU A 750 7.05 -0.79 -24.43
C GLU A 750 7.52 -1.22 -25.81
N LEU A 751 7.10 -2.40 -26.28
CA LEU A 751 7.40 -2.85 -27.65
C LEU A 751 6.83 -1.87 -28.69
N ALA A 752 5.58 -1.43 -28.54
CA ALA A 752 4.97 -0.47 -29.45
C ALA A 752 5.73 0.87 -29.48
N ALA A 753 6.13 1.39 -28.31
CA ALA A 753 6.94 2.60 -28.21
C ALA A 753 8.33 2.43 -28.85
N LEU A 754 8.97 1.29 -28.62
CA LEU A 754 10.27 0.93 -29.20
C LEU A 754 10.18 0.82 -30.73
N LEU A 755 9.16 0.15 -31.26
CA LEU A 755 8.92 0.01 -32.70
C LEU A 755 8.63 1.36 -33.35
N GLY A 756 7.92 2.26 -32.67
CA GLY A 756 7.71 3.64 -33.14
C GLY A 756 9.01 4.43 -33.31
N SER A 757 9.92 4.32 -32.34
CA SER A 757 11.26 4.96 -32.38
C SER A 757 12.15 4.31 -33.42
N ALA A 758 12.14 2.97 -33.49
CA ALA A 758 12.87 2.22 -34.49
C ALA A 758 12.42 2.56 -35.92
N ARG A 759 11.12 2.81 -36.14
CA ARG A 759 10.59 3.21 -37.45
C ARG A 759 11.14 4.53 -37.95
N ARG A 760 11.38 5.48 -37.05
CA ARG A 760 12.13 6.70 -37.39
C ARG A 760 13.57 6.37 -37.72
N ALA A 761 14.21 5.55 -36.88
CA ALA A 761 15.61 5.15 -37.05
C ALA A 761 15.90 4.49 -38.40
N TRP A 762 15.21 3.41 -38.76
CA TRP A 762 15.49 2.70 -40.02
C TRP A 762 15.13 3.51 -41.26
N LYS A 763 14.15 4.44 -41.16
CA LYS A 763 13.84 5.37 -42.26
C LYS A 763 14.94 6.41 -42.44
N ALA A 764 15.46 6.96 -41.35
CA ALA A 764 16.53 7.95 -41.39
C ALA A 764 17.87 7.35 -41.85
N THR A 765 18.17 6.11 -41.48
CA THR A 765 19.41 5.41 -41.88
C THR A 765 19.29 4.61 -43.17
N ASP A 766 18.10 4.55 -43.79
CA ASP A 766 17.76 3.65 -44.91
C ASP A 766 18.14 2.17 -44.63
N ASP A 767 17.99 1.72 -43.37
CA ASP A 767 18.30 0.35 -42.97
C ASP A 767 17.13 -0.59 -43.31
N ARG A 768 17.08 -0.99 -44.57
CA ARG A 768 16.07 -1.91 -45.09
C ARG A 768 16.09 -3.28 -44.41
N ALA A 769 17.24 -3.76 -43.96
CA ALA A 769 17.34 -5.07 -43.30
C ALA A 769 16.77 -5.03 -41.88
N LEU A 770 16.99 -3.93 -41.14
CA LEU A 770 16.34 -3.69 -39.86
C LEU A 770 14.83 -3.54 -40.03
N ALA A 771 14.41 -2.78 -41.04
CA ALA A 771 12.99 -2.58 -41.35
C ALA A 771 12.27 -3.91 -41.60
N SER A 772 12.83 -4.83 -42.39
CA SER A 772 12.19 -6.12 -42.67
C SER A 772 11.97 -6.97 -41.42
N ARG A 773 12.93 -7.00 -40.49
CA ARG A 773 12.82 -7.76 -39.24
C ARG A 773 11.79 -7.15 -38.29
N LEU A 774 11.82 -5.83 -38.10
CA LEU A 774 10.95 -5.15 -37.15
C LEU A 774 9.50 -5.02 -37.66
N LEU A 775 9.28 -4.90 -38.97
CA LEU A 775 7.93 -4.97 -39.56
C LEU A 775 7.27 -6.33 -39.32
N GLY A 776 8.05 -7.42 -39.27
CA GLY A 776 7.54 -8.74 -38.91
C GLY A 776 6.92 -8.75 -37.52
N ILE A 777 7.68 -8.28 -36.51
CA ILE A 777 7.22 -8.17 -35.12
C ILE A 777 6.08 -7.17 -34.98
N GLN A 778 6.13 -6.03 -35.68
CA GLN A 778 5.07 -5.02 -35.63
C GLN A 778 3.75 -5.56 -36.20
N GLY A 779 3.78 -6.29 -37.31
CA GLY A 779 2.59 -6.92 -37.86
C GLY A 779 2.04 -8.02 -36.93
N ALA A 780 2.93 -8.81 -36.30
CA ALA A 780 2.50 -9.80 -35.31
C ALA A 780 1.82 -9.15 -34.09
N LEU A 781 2.32 -8.01 -33.61
CA LEU A 781 1.68 -7.22 -32.56
C LEU A 781 0.34 -6.67 -33.02
N ALA A 782 0.24 -6.13 -34.23
CA ALA A 782 -1.02 -5.66 -34.80
C ALA A 782 -2.07 -6.78 -34.90
N ALA A 783 -1.67 -7.99 -35.31
CA ALA A 783 -2.54 -9.16 -35.34
C ALA A 783 -3.05 -9.54 -33.94
N LEU A 784 -2.19 -9.53 -32.92
CA LEU A 784 -2.58 -9.78 -31.52
C LEU A 784 -3.51 -8.71 -30.92
N LEU A 785 -3.50 -7.49 -31.47
CA LEU A 785 -4.36 -6.39 -31.04
C LEU A 785 -5.62 -6.25 -31.92
N ASP A 786 -5.92 -7.25 -32.77
CA ASP A 786 -7.02 -7.27 -33.76
C ASP A 786 -6.99 -6.12 -34.79
N ARG A 787 -5.82 -5.54 -35.05
CA ARG A 787 -5.61 -4.49 -36.07
C ARG A 787 -5.27 -5.12 -37.41
N ARG A 788 -6.25 -5.81 -38.00
CA ARG A 788 -6.04 -6.69 -39.16
C ARG A 788 -5.56 -5.96 -40.42
N ASP A 789 -6.12 -4.80 -40.72
CA ASP A 789 -5.73 -4.01 -41.90
C ASP A 789 -4.29 -3.51 -41.77
N GLU A 790 -3.93 -2.96 -40.60
CA GLU A 790 -2.56 -2.52 -40.29
C GLU A 790 -1.58 -3.70 -40.40
N CYS A 791 -1.92 -4.85 -39.82
CA CYS A 791 -1.12 -6.08 -39.91
C CYS A 791 -0.83 -6.47 -41.37
N ARG A 792 -1.86 -6.50 -42.21
CA ARG A 792 -1.75 -6.88 -43.62
C ARG A 792 -0.86 -5.90 -44.40
N GLU A 793 -1.01 -4.60 -44.17
CA GLU A 793 -0.17 -3.57 -44.79
C GLU A 793 1.31 -3.74 -44.40
N LEU A 794 1.60 -3.92 -43.11
CA LEU A 794 2.96 -4.08 -42.59
C LEU A 794 3.65 -5.34 -43.15
N TRP A 795 2.94 -6.47 -43.23
CA TRP A 795 3.51 -7.71 -43.77
C TRP A 795 3.65 -7.69 -45.30
N HIS A 796 2.80 -6.97 -46.02
CA HIS A 796 3.03 -6.70 -47.45
C HIS A 796 4.26 -5.80 -47.67
N GLU A 797 4.44 -4.76 -46.84
CA GLU A 797 5.64 -3.92 -46.87
C GLU A 797 6.91 -4.77 -46.60
N ARG A 798 6.88 -5.62 -45.56
CA ARG A 798 7.95 -6.57 -45.24
C ARG A 798 8.28 -7.47 -46.42
N ALA A 799 7.27 -8.12 -47.03
CA ALA A 799 7.48 -9.04 -48.15
C ALA A 799 8.17 -8.35 -49.35
N ARG A 800 7.81 -7.10 -49.65
CA ARG A 800 8.47 -6.30 -50.70
C ARG A 800 9.92 -6.01 -50.34
N ILE A 801 10.20 -5.58 -49.12
CA ILE A 801 11.56 -5.28 -48.65
C ILE A 801 12.44 -6.55 -48.69
N CYS A 802 11.95 -7.68 -48.19
CA CYS A 802 12.69 -8.95 -48.24
C CYS A 802 12.97 -9.38 -49.69
N ALA A 803 12.03 -9.15 -50.62
CA ALA A 803 12.24 -9.44 -52.03
C ALA A 803 13.32 -8.54 -52.66
N ASP A 804 13.28 -7.23 -52.39
CA ASP A 804 14.29 -6.28 -52.85
C ASP A 804 15.70 -6.63 -52.31
N LEU A 805 15.79 -7.12 -51.06
CA LEU A 805 17.05 -7.51 -50.42
C LEU A 805 17.56 -8.89 -50.84
N GLY A 806 16.75 -9.69 -51.54
CA GLY A 806 17.08 -11.09 -51.83
C GLY A 806 17.10 -11.99 -50.59
N ASP A 807 16.44 -11.60 -49.51
CA ASP A 807 16.36 -12.35 -48.26
C ASP A 807 15.27 -13.44 -48.36
N SER A 808 15.68 -14.66 -48.75
CA SER A 808 14.76 -15.79 -48.90
C SER A 808 14.10 -16.21 -47.58
N GLU A 809 14.80 -16.11 -46.45
CA GLU A 809 14.23 -16.42 -45.13
C GLU A 809 13.18 -15.38 -44.74
N GLY A 810 13.51 -14.09 -44.84
CA GLY A 810 12.58 -13.02 -44.56
C GLY A 810 11.36 -13.03 -45.48
N ARG A 811 11.50 -13.46 -46.74
CA ARG A 811 10.38 -13.69 -47.66
C ARG A 811 9.49 -14.84 -47.21
N ALA A 812 10.09 -15.98 -46.81
CA ALA A 812 9.35 -17.14 -46.35
C ALA A 812 8.47 -16.79 -45.14
N ASP A 813 9.06 -16.12 -44.14
CA ASP A 813 8.33 -15.65 -42.96
C ASP A 813 7.25 -14.63 -43.32
N ALA A 814 7.52 -13.66 -44.19
CA ALA A 814 6.53 -12.65 -44.57
C ALA A 814 5.32 -13.27 -45.31
N TYR A 815 5.53 -14.24 -46.20
CA TYR A 815 4.43 -14.93 -46.87
C TYR A 815 3.67 -15.88 -45.94
N PHE A 816 4.38 -16.54 -45.02
CA PHE A 816 3.75 -17.34 -43.97
C PHE A 816 2.84 -16.47 -43.09
N ASP A 817 3.32 -15.32 -42.65
CA ASP A 817 2.56 -14.36 -41.86
C ASP A 817 1.31 -13.87 -42.64
N LEU A 818 1.45 -13.51 -43.92
CA LEU A 818 0.32 -13.13 -44.77
C LEU A 818 -0.73 -14.25 -44.92
N ALA A 819 -0.30 -15.51 -45.06
CA ALA A 819 -1.23 -16.65 -45.04
C ALA A 819 -1.99 -16.74 -43.70
N GLY A 820 -1.31 -16.47 -42.60
CA GLY A 820 -1.89 -16.31 -41.26
C GLY A 820 -2.98 -15.25 -41.19
N SER A 821 -2.70 -14.05 -41.73
CA SER A 821 -3.67 -12.94 -41.79
C SER A 821 -4.89 -13.29 -42.64
N ASP A 822 -4.67 -13.92 -43.79
CA ASP A 822 -5.72 -14.19 -44.78
C ASP A 822 -6.66 -15.34 -44.34
N PHE A 823 -6.22 -16.18 -43.41
CA PHE A 823 -6.97 -17.35 -42.92
C PHE A 823 -8.36 -17.04 -42.34
N TRP A 824 -8.62 -15.84 -41.83
CA TRP A 824 -9.94 -15.55 -41.25
C TRP A 824 -10.93 -14.91 -42.22
N ASN A 825 -10.42 -14.29 -43.28
CA ASN A 825 -11.19 -13.32 -44.07
C ASN A 825 -11.22 -13.62 -45.57
N THR A 826 -10.52 -14.67 -46.03
CA THR A 826 -10.38 -15.00 -47.46
C THR A 826 -10.62 -16.49 -47.73
N SER A 827 -10.66 -16.86 -49.01
CA SER A 827 -10.85 -18.24 -49.44
C SER A 827 -9.66 -19.14 -49.11
N ASP A 828 -9.86 -20.46 -49.04
CA ASP A 828 -8.77 -21.45 -48.94
C ASP A 828 -7.74 -21.28 -50.06
N GLU A 829 -8.18 -20.88 -51.26
CA GLU A 829 -7.33 -20.64 -52.41
C GLU A 829 -6.40 -19.44 -52.20
N ASP A 830 -6.91 -18.33 -51.65
CA ASP A 830 -6.12 -17.13 -51.36
C ASP A 830 -5.04 -17.38 -50.30
N VAL A 831 -5.38 -18.15 -49.26
CA VAL A 831 -4.43 -18.57 -48.21
C VAL A 831 -3.35 -19.46 -48.82
N GLU A 832 -3.74 -20.44 -49.64
CA GLU A 832 -2.80 -21.37 -50.27
C GLU A 832 -1.84 -20.66 -51.22
N VAL A 833 -2.26 -19.59 -51.92
CA VAL A 833 -1.36 -18.77 -52.75
C VAL A 833 -0.18 -18.22 -51.94
N ASN A 834 -0.42 -17.74 -50.73
CA ASN A 834 0.65 -17.25 -49.86
C ASN A 834 1.49 -18.40 -49.28
N LEU A 835 0.88 -19.55 -48.94
CA LEU A 835 1.61 -20.74 -48.49
C LEU A 835 2.54 -21.31 -49.57
N VAL A 836 2.13 -21.31 -50.84
CA VAL A 836 2.98 -21.73 -51.97
C VAL A 836 4.19 -20.79 -52.10
N LYS A 837 3.99 -19.47 -51.99
CA LYS A 837 5.10 -18.51 -52.00
C LYS A 837 6.05 -18.72 -50.82
N ALA A 838 5.49 -18.98 -49.63
CA ALA A 838 6.27 -19.30 -48.44
C ALA A 838 7.06 -20.60 -48.59
N GLU A 839 6.48 -21.65 -49.19
CA GLU A 839 7.17 -22.92 -49.47
C GLU A 839 8.34 -22.75 -50.44
N ILE A 840 8.15 -22.02 -51.54
CA ILE A 840 9.22 -21.73 -52.50
C ILE A 840 10.37 -20.99 -51.81
N ALA A 841 10.06 -19.91 -51.09
CA ALA A 841 11.07 -19.13 -50.36
C ALA A 841 11.75 -19.95 -49.25
N SER A 842 11.01 -20.86 -48.58
CA SER A 842 11.57 -21.80 -47.61
C SER A 842 12.57 -22.75 -48.26
N GLY A 843 12.24 -23.30 -49.44
CA GLY A 843 13.15 -24.14 -50.21
C GLY A 843 14.43 -23.42 -50.64
N GLU A 844 14.31 -22.16 -51.07
CA GLU A 844 15.47 -21.31 -51.43
C GLU A 844 16.38 -21.01 -50.23
N SER A 845 15.81 -20.86 -49.03
CA SER A 845 16.59 -20.59 -47.82
C SER A 845 17.37 -21.81 -47.29
N GLY A 846 16.94 -23.02 -47.65
CA GLY A 846 17.53 -24.27 -47.17
C GLY A 846 17.25 -24.59 -45.69
N LYS A 847 16.37 -23.84 -45.03
CA LYS A 847 16.01 -24.01 -43.62
C LYS A 847 14.76 -24.89 -43.47
N PRO A 848 14.89 -26.15 -43.01
CA PRO A 848 13.75 -27.08 -42.92
C PRO A 848 12.67 -26.61 -41.93
N GLU A 849 13.02 -25.84 -40.92
CA GLU A 849 12.08 -25.29 -39.93
C GLU A 849 11.08 -24.30 -40.53
N LEU A 850 11.45 -23.54 -41.57
CA LEU A 850 10.52 -22.63 -42.26
C LEU A 850 9.48 -23.41 -43.06
N LEU A 851 9.94 -24.47 -43.73
CA LEU A 851 9.06 -25.38 -44.47
C LEU A 851 8.11 -26.14 -43.53
N ALA A 852 8.60 -26.54 -42.36
CA ALA A 852 7.78 -27.15 -41.31
C ALA A 852 6.64 -26.21 -40.86
N SER A 853 6.92 -24.91 -40.68
CA SER A 853 5.88 -23.91 -40.37
C SER A 853 4.80 -23.86 -41.46
N VAL A 854 5.17 -23.84 -42.75
CA VAL A 854 4.20 -23.88 -43.86
C VAL A 854 3.33 -25.14 -43.80
N TYR A 855 3.91 -26.30 -43.51
CA TYR A 855 3.16 -27.56 -43.40
C TYR A 855 2.23 -27.58 -42.20
N THR A 856 2.60 -27.01 -41.05
CA THR A 856 1.66 -26.87 -39.94
C THR A 856 0.44 -26.03 -40.31
N PHE A 857 0.64 -24.96 -41.08
CA PHE A 857 -0.49 -24.12 -41.50
C PHE A 857 -1.39 -24.79 -42.52
N ARG A 858 -0.84 -25.60 -43.44
CA ARG A 858 -1.65 -26.48 -44.32
C ARG A 858 -2.44 -27.52 -43.54
N ALA A 859 -1.88 -28.04 -42.43
CA ALA A 859 -2.63 -28.90 -41.53
C ALA A 859 -3.81 -28.14 -40.90
N THR A 860 -3.60 -26.91 -40.45
CA THR A 860 -4.67 -26.03 -39.95
C THR A 860 -5.73 -25.71 -41.01
N LEU A 861 -5.32 -25.50 -42.26
CA LEU A 861 -6.24 -25.32 -43.39
C LEU A 861 -7.10 -26.57 -43.64
N ALA A 862 -6.51 -27.76 -43.52
CA ALA A 862 -7.24 -29.02 -43.60
C ALA A 862 -8.23 -29.20 -42.43
N VAL A 863 -7.90 -28.74 -41.22
CA VAL A 863 -8.83 -28.68 -40.08
C VAL A 863 -10.03 -27.78 -40.42
N ARG A 864 -9.80 -26.59 -41.01
CA ARG A 864 -10.87 -25.68 -41.48
C ARG A 864 -11.77 -26.34 -42.52
N ALA A 865 -11.17 -27.04 -43.49
CA ALA A 865 -11.86 -27.82 -44.52
C ALA A 865 -12.52 -29.11 -44.00
N LYS A 866 -12.30 -29.47 -42.73
CA LYS A 866 -12.73 -30.72 -42.09
C LYS A 866 -12.19 -31.99 -42.74
N ASP A 867 -11.01 -31.92 -43.36
CA ASP A 867 -10.32 -33.02 -44.03
C ASP A 867 -9.29 -33.67 -43.08
N LYS A 868 -9.69 -34.77 -42.44
CA LYS A 868 -8.86 -35.46 -41.44
C LYS A 868 -7.58 -36.07 -42.03
N ASP A 869 -7.67 -36.62 -43.23
CA ASP A 869 -6.55 -37.30 -43.89
C ASP A 869 -5.46 -36.30 -44.26
N LYS A 870 -5.84 -35.15 -44.84
CA LYS A 870 -4.88 -34.07 -45.12
C LYS A 870 -4.33 -33.44 -43.84
N SER A 871 -5.15 -33.26 -42.82
CA SER A 871 -4.70 -32.76 -41.51
C SER A 871 -3.58 -33.63 -40.95
N LEU A 872 -3.77 -34.96 -40.95
CA LEU A 872 -2.76 -35.91 -40.48
C LEU A 872 -1.50 -35.87 -41.36
N TYR A 873 -1.66 -35.92 -42.69
CA TYR A 873 -0.55 -35.92 -43.63
C TYR A 873 0.37 -34.70 -43.46
N TRP A 874 -0.22 -33.50 -43.38
CA TRP A 874 0.56 -32.26 -43.24
C TRP A 874 1.17 -32.11 -41.85
N ALA A 875 0.47 -32.54 -40.80
CA ALA A 875 1.03 -32.56 -39.44
C ALA A 875 2.25 -33.47 -39.37
N GLU A 876 2.19 -34.69 -39.91
CA GLU A 876 3.31 -35.64 -39.95
C GLU A 876 4.51 -35.09 -40.72
N LYS A 877 4.25 -34.47 -41.88
CA LYS A 877 5.30 -33.79 -42.65
C LYS A 877 5.98 -32.68 -41.85
N ALA A 878 5.21 -31.86 -41.14
CA ALA A 878 5.76 -30.77 -40.34
C ALA A 878 6.67 -31.27 -39.22
N VAL A 879 6.22 -32.23 -38.40
CA VAL A 879 7.06 -32.78 -37.32
C VAL A 879 8.27 -33.57 -37.84
N SER A 880 8.21 -34.14 -39.04
CA SER A 880 9.36 -34.85 -39.64
C SER A 880 10.53 -33.95 -40.05
N LEU A 881 10.30 -32.64 -40.17
CA LEU A 881 11.32 -31.66 -40.59
C LEU A 881 11.89 -30.86 -39.42
N SER A 882 11.36 -31.03 -38.21
CA SER A 882 11.62 -30.16 -37.07
C SER A 882 12.43 -30.88 -35.99
N TYR A 883 13.57 -30.30 -35.57
CA TYR A 883 14.51 -30.99 -34.68
C TYR A 883 15.16 -30.11 -33.58
N ALA A 884 14.72 -28.86 -33.41
CA ALA A 884 15.34 -27.92 -32.47
C ALA A 884 14.54 -27.78 -31.16
N GLU A 885 14.82 -28.65 -30.18
CA GLU A 885 14.17 -28.58 -28.85
C GLU A 885 14.30 -27.19 -28.21
N GLY A 886 13.16 -26.60 -27.78
CA GLY A 886 13.10 -25.37 -27.00
C GLY A 886 13.19 -24.06 -27.78
N ASP A 887 13.20 -24.09 -29.12
CA ASP A 887 13.02 -22.88 -29.94
C ASP A 887 11.54 -22.46 -29.94
N SER A 888 11.27 -21.16 -29.79
CA SER A 888 9.91 -20.58 -29.93
C SER A 888 9.23 -20.99 -31.24
N ARG A 889 9.96 -21.10 -32.36
CA ARG A 889 9.40 -21.63 -33.62
C ARG A 889 9.04 -23.12 -33.52
N GLN A 890 9.84 -23.92 -32.82
CA GLN A 890 9.53 -25.33 -32.57
C GLN A 890 8.27 -25.48 -31.70
N LEU A 891 8.13 -24.67 -30.64
CA LEU A 891 6.94 -24.69 -29.78
C LEU A 891 5.67 -24.34 -30.57
N PHE A 892 5.77 -23.39 -31.50
CA PHE A 892 4.68 -23.10 -32.44
C PHE A 892 4.37 -24.32 -33.31
N ILE A 893 5.37 -24.93 -33.94
CA ILE A 893 5.18 -26.12 -34.79
C ILE A 893 4.52 -27.26 -34.01
N ASP A 894 5.01 -27.55 -32.81
CA ASP A 894 4.49 -28.60 -31.94
C ASP A 894 3.03 -28.35 -31.54
N ALA A 895 2.68 -27.11 -31.20
CA ALA A 895 1.32 -26.74 -30.80
C ALA A 895 0.31 -26.93 -31.94
N TYR A 896 0.63 -26.45 -33.14
CA TYR A 896 -0.29 -26.53 -34.28
C TYR A 896 -0.35 -27.94 -34.87
N ALA A 897 0.77 -28.69 -34.88
CA ALA A 897 0.76 -30.10 -35.26
C ALA A 897 -0.05 -30.94 -34.26
N ALA A 898 0.09 -30.70 -32.94
CA ALA A 898 -0.71 -31.36 -31.92
C ALA A 898 -2.21 -31.14 -32.09
N GLN A 899 -2.61 -29.90 -32.44
CA GLN A 899 -4.01 -29.57 -32.74
C GLN A 899 -4.51 -30.37 -33.95
N ALA A 900 -3.73 -30.45 -35.02
CA ALA A 900 -4.06 -31.19 -36.23
C ALA A 900 -4.15 -32.72 -35.99
N PHE A 901 -3.24 -33.29 -35.19
CA PHE A 901 -3.30 -34.70 -34.76
C PHE A 901 -4.57 -34.98 -33.95
N SER A 902 -4.87 -34.13 -32.97
CA SER A 902 -6.08 -34.26 -32.15
C SER A 902 -7.35 -34.17 -32.99
N PHE A 903 -7.41 -33.25 -33.96
CA PHE A 903 -8.55 -33.13 -34.88
C PHE A 903 -8.77 -34.39 -35.74
N ALA A 904 -7.67 -35.01 -36.19
CA ALA A 904 -7.72 -36.28 -36.92
C ALA A 904 -8.12 -37.47 -36.05
N GLY A 905 -8.15 -37.32 -34.72
CA GLY A 905 -8.47 -38.37 -33.74
C GLY A 905 -7.25 -39.07 -33.14
N ASP A 906 -6.03 -38.65 -33.50
CA ASP A 906 -4.79 -39.14 -32.88
C ASP A 906 -4.46 -38.33 -31.62
N HIS A 907 -5.25 -38.58 -30.58
CA HIS A 907 -5.10 -37.87 -29.31
C HIS A 907 -3.80 -38.19 -28.57
N VAL A 908 -3.17 -39.33 -28.84
CA VAL A 908 -1.89 -39.71 -28.22
C VAL A 908 -0.78 -38.79 -28.69
N ARG A 909 -0.68 -38.59 -30.02
CA ARG A 909 0.29 -37.64 -30.59
C ARG A 909 -0.09 -36.19 -30.28
N GLY A 910 -1.39 -35.86 -30.24
CA GLY A 910 -1.88 -34.55 -29.80
C GLY A 910 -1.45 -34.21 -28.37
N GLU A 911 -1.68 -35.10 -27.40
CA GLU A 911 -1.32 -34.87 -26.01
C GLU A 911 0.20 -34.76 -25.82
N ALA A 912 0.97 -35.64 -26.47
CA ALA A 912 2.44 -35.58 -26.43
C ALA A 912 2.98 -34.25 -26.95
N GLY A 913 2.45 -33.75 -28.08
CA GLY A 913 2.84 -32.48 -28.65
C GLY A 913 2.52 -31.29 -27.73
N PHE A 914 1.30 -31.21 -27.18
CA PHE A 914 0.97 -30.14 -26.23
C PHE A 914 1.81 -30.21 -24.93
N ARG A 915 2.13 -31.41 -24.43
CA ARG A 915 3.04 -31.55 -23.28
C ARG A 915 4.44 -31.01 -23.59
N ASN A 916 4.97 -31.28 -24.78
CA ASN A 916 6.26 -30.72 -25.21
C ASN A 916 6.24 -29.19 -25.25
N VAL A 917 5.14 -28.61 -25.75
CA VAL A 917 4.92 -27.16 -25.72
C VAL A 917 4.97 -26.63 -24.30
N LEU A 918 4.24 -27.23 -23.35
CA LEU A 918 4.25 -26.79 -21.96
C LEU A 918 5.63 -26.91 -21.31
N VAL A 919 6.35 -28.00 -21.53
CA VAL A 919 7.72 -28.19 -21.00
C VAL A 919 8.68 -27.14 -21.54
N GLY A 920 8.68 -26.93 -22.86
CA GLY A 920 9.53 -25.93 -23.50
C GLY A 920 9.16 -24.50 -23.11
N ALA A 921 7.87 -24.20 -23.03
CA ALA A 921 7.36 -22.90 -22.62
C ALA A 921 7.64 -22.60 -21.14
N ARG A 922 7.61 -23.60 -20.26
CA ARG A 922 8.02 -23.42 -18.85
C ARG A 922 9.52 -23.18 -18.69
N ARG A 923 10.37 -23.85 -19.47
CA ARG A 923 11.83 -23.59 -19.49
C ARG A 923 12.19 -22.20 -20.01
N THR A 924 11.38 -21.66 -20.90
CA THR A 924 11.58 -20.34 -21.53
C THR A 924 10.74 -19.24 -20.89
N GLU A 925 9.97 -19.56 -19.84
CA GLU A 925 9.00 -18.67 -19.20
C GLU A 925 8.01 -18.01 -20.18
N SER A 926 7.75 -18.65 -21.32
CA SER A 926 6.88 -18.12 -22.37
C SER A 926 5.41 -18.31 -22.02
N ARG A 927 4.81 -17.26 -21.43
CA ARG A 927 3.38 -17.23 -21.07
C ARG A 927 2.47 -17.43 -22.29
N LEU A 928 2.86 -16.89 -23.44
CA LEU A 928 2.15 -17.05 -24.71
C LEU A 928 2.01 -18.53 -25.09
N HIS A 929 3.11 -19.28 -25.12
CA HIS A 929 3.09 -20.69 -25.52
C HIS A 929 2.41 -21.58 -24.48
N ILE A 930 2.48 -21.24 -23.18
CA ILE A 930 1.71 -21.95 -22.15
C ILE A 930 0.20 -21.77 -22.40
N ALA A 931 -0.25 -20.55 -22.69
CA ALA A 931 -1.65 -20.27 -22.98
C ALA A 931 -2.15 -21.05 -24.21
N ILE A 932 -1.36 -21.05 -25.29
CA ILE A 932 -1.65 -21.82 -26.51
C ILE A 932 -1.73 -23.32 -26.23
N GLY A 933 -0.75 -23.87 -25.49
CA GLY A 933 -0.71 -25.30 -25.16
C GLY A 933 -1.90 -25.75 -24.32
N LEU A 934 -2.26 -24.99 -23.27
CA LEU A 934 -3.39 -25.28 -22.41
C LEU A 934 -4.73 -25.19 -23.16
N GLN A 935 -4.89 -24.19 -24.03
CA GLN A 935 -6.09 -24.06 -24.86
C GLN A 935 -6.24 -25.25 -25.81
N GLY A 936 -5.15 -25.67 -26.46
CA GLY A 936 -5.16 -26.85 -27.33
C GLY A 936 -5.49 -28.15 -26.58
N MET A 937 -4.93 -28.34 -25.38
CA MET A 937 -5.30 -29.46 -24.50
C MET A 937 -6.76 -29.43 -24.09
N ALA A 938 -7.32 -28.25 -23.81
CA ALA A 938 -8.73 -28.14 -23.45
C ALA A 938 -9.65 -28.63 -24.57
N THR A 939 -9.42 -28.18 -25.80
CA THR A 939 -10.17 -28.63 -26.97
C THR A 939 -10.04 -30.15 -27.17
N MET A 940 -8.84 -30.70 -26.98
CA MET A 940 -8.61 -32.14 -27.07
C MET A 940 -9.35 -32.92 -25.96
N TYR A 941 -9.25 -32.49 -24.70
CA TYR A 941 -9.89 -33.16 -23.57
C TYR A 941 -11.42 -33.09 -23.66
N GLU A 942 -11.98 -32.00 -24.17
CA GLU A 942 -13.41 -31.91 -24.44
C GLU A 942 -13.83 -32.94 -25.50
N ALA A 943 -13.09 -33.05 -26.61
CA ALA A 943 -13.36 -34.05 -27.65
C ALA A 943 -13.32 -35.51 -27.12
N GLN A 944 -12.54 -35.77 -26.07
CA GLN A 944 -12.49 -37.06 -25.36
C GLN A 944 -13.58 -37.23 -24.29
N GLY A 945 -14.40 -36.21 -24.02
CA GLY A 945 -15.37 -36.20 -22.93
C GLY A 945 -14.77 -35.98 -21.53
N ARG A 946 -13.49 -35.60 -21.42
CA ARG A 946 -12.79 -35.29 -20.15
C ARG A 946 -13.03 -33.84 -19.72
N VAL A 947 -14.30 -33.49 -19.55
CA VAL A 947 -14.76 -32.09 -19.38
C VAL A 947 -14.12 -31.37 -18.19
N GLY A 948 -13.93 -32.03 -17.05
CA GLY A 948 -13.31 -31.40 -15.88
C GLY A 948 -11.87 -30.91 -16.15
N LEU A 949 -11.10 -31.67 -16.93
CA LEU A 949 -9.75 -31.26 -17.32
C LEU A 949 -9.76 -30.19 -18.41
N ALA A 950 -10.73 -30.23 -19.32
CA ALA A 950 -10.93 -29.17 -20.31
C ALA A 950 -11.23 -27.82 -19.62
N ALA A 951 -12.14 -27.80 -18.65
CA ALA A 951 -12.47 -26.61 -17.86
C ALA A 951 -11.26 -26.08 -17.07
N ARG A 952 -10.47 -26.95 -16.43
CA ARG A 952 -9.24 -26.56 -15.72
C ARG A 952 -8.21 -25.92 -16.67
N CYS A 953 -8.01 -26.51 -17.85
CA CYS A 953 -7.08 -25.99 -18.84
C CYS A 953 -7.53 -24.62 -19.38
N LEU A 954 -8.83 -24.41 -19.62
CA LEU A 954 -9.37 -23.12 -20.10
C LEU A 954 -9.27 -22.01 -19.05
N LEU A 955 -9.61 -22.31 -17.78
CA LEU A 955 -9.44 -21.35 -16.68
C LEU A 955 -7.98 -20.93 -16.52
N ALA A 956 -7.05 -21.88 -16.61
CA ALA A 956 -5.62 -21.60 -16.61
C ALA A 956 -5.20 -20.76 -17.82
N ALA A 957 -5.61 -21.16 -19.03
CA ALA A 957 -5.30 -20.43 -20.26
C ALA A 957 -5.81 -18.98 -20.20
N ALA A 958 -7.03 -18.75 -19.68
CA ALA A 958 -7.59 -17.41 -19.49
C ALA A 958 -6.72 -16.55 -18.56
N ALA A 959 -6.24 -17.12 -17.45
CA ALA A 959 -5.32 -16.42 -16.54
C ALA A 959 -4.01 -16.02 -17.24
N TYR A 960 -3.44 -16.90 -18.08
CA TYR A 960 -2.26 -16.55 -18.86
C TYR A 960 -2.55 -15.49 -19.92
N TRP A 961 -3.65 -15.61 -20.68
CA TRP A 961 -4.04 -14.63 -21.69
C TRP A 961 -4.30 -13.25 -21.07
N ARG A 962 -4.92 -13.20 -19.89
CA ARG A 962 -5.12 -11.98 -19.10
C ARG A 962 -3.78 -11.39 -18.64
N SER A 963 -2.86 -12.23 -18.18
CA SER A 963 -1.52 -11.79 -17.75
C SER A 963 -0.66 -11.19 -18.87
N ILE A 964 -1.03 -11.39 -20.14
CA ILE A 964 -0.34 -10.84 -21.30
C ILE A 964 -1.21 -9.87 -22.12
N GLY A 965 -2.42 -9.53 -21.67
CA GLY A 965 -3.27 -8.51 -22.31
C GLY A 965 -3.81 -8.86 -23.70
N SER A 966 -3.98 -10.16 -24.01
CA SER A 966 -4.38 -10.63 -25.34
C SER A 966 -5.86 -10.45 -25.66
N ASN A 967 -6.18 -10.11 -26.92
CA ASN A 967 -7.56 -10.10 -27.44
C ASN A 967 -8.22 -11.49 -27.46
N ARG A 968 -7.43 -12.57 -27.46
CA ARG A 968 -7.92 -13.96 -27.39
C ARG A 968 -8.58 -14.29 -26.05
N LEU A 969 -8.42 -13.43 -25.04
CA LEU A 969 -9.10 -13.56 -23.76
C LEU A 969 -10.62 -13.68 -23.95
N GLY A 970 -11.22 -12.87 -24.82
CA GLY A 970 -12.66 -12.92 -25.07
C GLY A 970 -13.15 -14.22 -25.73
N ASP A 971 -12.30 -14.90 -26.51
CA ASP A 971 -12.63 -16.21 -27.08
C ASP A 971 -12.54 -17.31 -26.02
N VAL A 972 -11.50 -17.26 -25.18
CA VAL A 972 -11.29 -18.25 -24.12
C VAL A 972 -12.31 -18.09 -23.00
N GLU A 973 -12.67 -16.86 -22.63
CA GLU A 973 -13.72 -16.59 -21.64
C GLU A 973 -15.08 -17.07 -22.12
N ARG A 974 -15.45 -16.81 -23.40
CA ARG A 974 -16.68 -17.36 -23.99
C ARG A 974 -16.73 -18.88 -23.99
N GLU A 975 -15.60 -19.53 -24.29
CA GLU A 975 -15.52 -20.99 -24.28
C GLU A 975 -15.57 -21.56 -22.84
N SER A 976 -14.99 -20.84 -21.89
CA SER A 976 -15.08 -21.16 -20.46
C SER A 976 -16.51 -21.03 -19.94
N GLU A 977 -17.22 -19.95 -20.33
CA GLU A 977 -18.63 -19.72 -20.04
C GLU A 977 -19.51 -20.82 -20.66
N ARG A 978 -19.25 -21.21 -21.91
CA ARG A 978 -19.96 -22.33 -22.57
C ARG A 978 -19.80 -23.64 -21.79
N LEU A 979 -18.59 -23.97 -21.35
CA LEU A 979 -18.37 -25.17 -20.55
C LEU A 979 -18.98 -25.09 -19.15
N GLN A 980 -19.02 -23.90 -18.54
CA GLN A 980 -19.71 -23.67 -17.29
C GLN A 980 -21.22 -23.91 -17.41
N GLU A 981 -21.83 -23.46 -18.52
CA GLU A 981 -23.25 -23.68 -18.79
C GLU A 981 -23.57 -25.16 -19.09
N LEU A 982 -22.74 -25.83 -19.88
CA LEU A 982 -22.95 -27.23 -20.26
C LEU A 982 -22.63 -28.21 -19.13
N TYR A 983 -21.69 -27.88 -18.24
CA TYR A 983 -21.15 -28.79 -17.23
C TYR A 983 -20.83 -28.10 -15.88
N PRO A 984 -21.85 -27.54 -15.19
CA PRO A 984 -21.66 -26.66 -14.03
C PRO A 984 -20.94 -27.32 -12.85
N ASP A 985 -21.19 -28.61 -12.57
CA ASP A 985 -20.58 -29.31 -11.43
C ASP A 985 -19.09 -29.63 -11.65
N ALA A 986 -18.72 -30.00 -12.87
CA ALA A 986 -17.33 -30.23 -13.26
C ALA A 986 -16.53 -28.91 -13.25
N TYR A 987 -17.16 -27.82 -13.70
CA TYR A 987 -16.56 -26.48 -13.71
C TYR A 987 -16.39 -25.92 -12.28
N LYS A 988 -17.38 -26.09 -11.40
CA LYS A 988 -17.32 -25.64 -10.00
C LYS A 988 -16.17 -26.32 -9.23
N THR A 989 -15.92 -27.60 -9.50
CA THR A 989 -14.80 -28.35 -8.90
C THR A 989 -13.44 -27.88 -9.43
N ALA A 990 -13.37 -27.51 -10.71
CA ALA A 990 -12.17 -26.94 -11.33
C ALA A 990 -11.82 -25.56 -10.76
N ALA A 991 -12.82 -24.70 -10.56
CA ALA A 991 -12.66 -23.32 -10.05
C ALA A 991 -12.17 -23.23 -8.59
N THR A 992 -12.31 -24.31 -7.80
CA THR A 992 -11.85 -24.37 -6.40
C THR A 992 -10.39 -24.80 -6.23
N SER A 993 -9.68 -25.11 -7.32
CA SER A 993 -8.26 -25.54 -7.28
C SER A 993 -7.28 -24.35 -7.37
N ASP A 994 -6.06 -24.50 -6.82
CA ASP A 994 -5.05 -23.42 -6.73
C ASP A 994 -4.60 -22.94 -8.13
N THR A 995 -5.10 -21.79 -8.58
CA THR A 995 -4.82 -21.18 -9.89
C THR A 995 -3.60 -20.26 -9.85
N ARG A 996 -2.54 -20.64 -9.15
CA ARG A 996 -1.24 -19.95 -9.30
C ARG A 996 -0.81 -19.94 -10.75
N LEU A 997 -0.16 -18.85 -11.16
CA LEU A 997 0.22 -18.51 -12.54
C LEU A 997 1.14 -19.55 -13.25
N PHE A 998 1.47 -20.68 -12.61
CA PHE A 998 2.13 -21.84 -13.20
C PHE A 998 1.64 -23.22 -12.73
N GLY A 999 0.77 -23.29 -11.71
CA GLY A 999 0.45 -24.54 -11.02
C GLY A 999 -0.14 -25.62 -11.93
N ILE A 1000 -1.12 -25.26 -12.76
CA ILE A 1000 -1.80 -26.21 -13.65
C ILE A 1000 -0.87 -26.73 -14.75
N ALA A 1001 0.00 -25.88 -15.29
CA ALA A 1001 1.00 -26.32 -16.28
C ALA A 1001 1.99 -27.31 -15.64
N ASP A 1002 2.43 -27.06 -14.40
CA ASP A 1002 3.36 -27.92 -13.67
C ASP A 1002 2.72 -29.28 -13.28
N GLU A 1003 1.43 -29.29 -12.94
CA GLU A 1003 0.69 -30.53 -12.68
C GLU A 1003 0.55 -31.39 -13.93
N ILE A 1004 0.24 -30.79 -15.09
CA ILE A 1004 0.16 -31.51 -16.35
C ILE A 1004 1.53 -32.06 -16.74
N ILE A 1005 2.59 -31.25 -16.63
CA ILE A 1005 3.97 -31.67 -16.91
C ILE A 1005 4.39 -32.83 -16.01
N SER A 1006 4.09 -32.77 -14.71
CA SER A 1006 4.43 -33.82 -13.74
C SER A 1006 3.55 -35.07 -13.83
N GLY A 1007 2.48 -35.03 -14.63
CA GLY A 1007 1.56 -36.16 -14.80
C GLY A 1007 0.59 -36.36 -13.64
N VAL A 1008 0.36 -35.32 -12.84
CA VAL A 1008 -0.57 -35.34 -11.69
C VAL A 1008 -2.03 -35.21 -12.14
N CYS A 1009 -2.28 -34.62 -13.32
CA CYS A 1009 -3.61 -34.38 -13.91
C CYS A 1009 -4.22 -35.56 -14.69
#